data_AF-A0A9P8SU12-F1
#
_entry.id   AF-A0A9P8SU12-F1
#
_cell.length_a   1.000
_cell.length_b   1.000
_cell.length_c   1.000
_cell.angle_alpha   90.00
_cell.angle_beta   90.00
_cell.angle_gamma   90.00
#
_symmetry.space_group_name_H-M   'P 1'
#
loop_
_entity.id
_entity.type
_entity.pdbx_description
1 polymer ?
#
loop_
_entity_poly.entity_id
_entity_poly.type
_entity_poly.pdbx_seq_one_letter_code
_entity_poly.pdbx_strand_id
1 'polypeptide(L)'
;MEPDEQSPQLADTSGSRRKSRSDSSAKRVSRACLHCRQRKSKCDLDSCGSPGVPPCQRCIRDNRECVLGGSNRGGRRIRKNKMKNFTPGTEMPTRIEPLMDATSPSTTDSRPNASTSYSNPVVFVQPNPPATVAVSEDDEDTASIGSVPRNPSDAWQCLTGIAKRGADDLSSEPHTESARPGPNGFPPFSAFQNGAATDFPPTSGIRAYRLVQTRALDPGTVWQLVARYAENFHPYLPLVPRKYFNRNALDDFATNEKHLLTAVLTIASKDLVERPEIHEYCSKYMHELISGIAAGADCDVEAVEALLLLAEWEPQGLRPRIERVGRGEEDRAAWMHVGLALRSGYFLGLDRTSFRGDASGDTETEARRRLAWTCCYISDRLISVRIGRAFWSRGPGPMTGLVSQDFPSLQPVKSDEEDYAKIFQATLDLTQLYNNVHDVLYSGMRTSNQMMLMGDYVKYVDDFRLAILRWKSRWGSLSCSTPMRATMQLSYEYLRLYTNAFAFQAAISQSLVSKHKNNNQSQREHLRATFNNVASMQDARFIYESVDAAKAYLTILVDEVHPEKHLHFMPLRFYLYGIYAAVFLYKARSFGVMLNSEEMKVRELVSRTTEVLKRASAGPDDIGARYARLLELLWQSKPAPALSPTATHRSSDLLVQNTLNRLPEQSHQLNDVRGRLALITGASGGIGAACARQLAQKGVHLALTYSTNLEAMNMLVKELRSSQPAADGADALRISIHQVDVASADQIQTMFAQIDKEHGQRPDILVSNAGYGKRIPQVWDISLEEFDYTINVNLRASFILVKGVVDHMREQRWGRIVFMSSIAGYGGGINGCHYAASKGGMTGMMKNLATRLAEYNISVNDVAPAMIGDTGMIPSAQAIPEVAAGIPLGRLGTPEEVANVVSMLVTTGYMTGQSLLLAGGLK
;
A
#
# COMPACT_ATOMS: atom_id res chain seq x y z
N MET A 1 50.42 9.75 70.97
CA MET A 1 50.80 11.00 71.64
C MET A 1 49.91 12.09 71.09
N GLU A 2 48.84 12.40 71.82
CA GLU A 2 48.29 13.77 71.90
C GLU A 2 49.33 14.65 72.65
N PRO A 3 49.35 16.00 72.54
CA PRO A 3 48.20 16.94 72.61
C PRO A 3 48.08 17.87 71.35
N ASP A 4 47.04 18.68 71.11
CA ASP A 4 46.33 19.69 71.94
C ASP A 4 47.25 20.87 72.39
N GLU A 5 46.86 22.16 72.44
CA GLU A 5 45.55 22.82 72.23
C GLU A 5 45.70 24.37 71.94
N GLN A 6 44.70 24.97 71.26
CA GLN A 6 44.22 26.39 71.32
C GLN A 6 45.20 27.59 71.02
N SER A 7 44.79 28.82 70.64
CA SER A 7 43.53 29.59 70.81
C SER A 7 43.27 30.58 69.61
N PRO A 8 42.24 31.48 69.55
CA PRO A 8 41.32 31.49 68.39
C PRO A 8 41.02 32.88 67.72
N GLN A 9 40.19 32.92 66.66
CA GLN A 9 38.92 33.70 66.60
C GLN A 9 38.16 33.71 65.25
N LEU A 10 36.82 33.69 65.38
CA LEU A 10 35.76 34.30 64.54
C LEU A 10 35.36 33.79 63.12
N ALA A 11 34.22 33.07 63.14
CA ALA A 11 32.95 33.41 62.46
C ALA A 11 32.60 32.91 61.03
N ASP A 12 31.42 32.27 61.00
CA ASP A 12 30.43 32.01 59.94
C ASP A 12 30.69 31.09 58.73
N THR A 13 30.11 29.89 58.91
CA THR A 13 29.63 28.89 57.96
C THR A 13 28.64 29.45 56.90
N SER A 14 28.31 28.81 55.77
CA SER A 14 28.30 27.37 55.42
C SER A 14 28.25 27.15 53.89
N GLY A 15 28.53 25.94 53.38
CA GLY A 15 27.94 25.49 52.10
C GLY A 15 28.80 24.81 51.01
N SER A 16 29.44 23.67 51.32
CA SER A 16 29.66 22.52 50.41
C SER A 16 29.99 22.72 48.91
N ARG A 17 31.23 22.40 48.52
CA ARG A 17 31.61 22.11 47.11
C ARG A 17 31.07 20.74 46.66
N ARG A 18 30.23 20.69 45.62
CA ARG A 18 30.14 19.53 44.70
C ARG A 18 30.04 19.99 43.23
N LYS A 19 30.63 19.19 42.33
CA LYS A 19 30.81 19.48 40.90
C LYS A 19 29.47 19.71 40.18
N SER A 20 29.37 20.80 39.42
CA SER A 20 28.38 20.97 38.34
C SER A 20 29.09 21.23 37.02
N ARG A 21 28.61 20.59 35.93
CA ARG A 21 29.09 20.81 34.56
C ARG A 21 28.87 22.26 34.14
N SER A 22 29.90 22.95 33.64
CA SER A 22 29.73 24.15 32.82
C SER A 22 29.71 23.77 31.33
N ASP A 23 28.80 24.40 30.61
CA ASP A 23 28.46 24.08 29.21
C ASP A 23 29.22 25.00 28.26
N SER A 24 29.89 24.44 27.25
CA SER A 24 30.52 25.19 26.17
C SER A 24 30.43 24.45 24.83
N SER A 25 29.20 24.13 24.41
CA SER A 25 28.95 23.58 23.08
C SER A 25 29.47 24.51 21.97
N ALA A 26 30.62 24.15 21.38
CA ALA A 26 31.19 24.86 20.25
C ALA A 26 30.25 24.77 19.03
N LYS A 27 29.68 25.91 18.62
CA LYS A 27 28.83 25.99 17.42
C LYS A 27 29.68 25.76 16.16
N ARG A 28 29.54 24.59 15.52
CA ARG A 28 30.11 24.36 14.17
C ARG A 28 29.51 25.35 13.17
N VAL A 29 30.33 26.26 12.65
CA VAL A 29 29.96 27.20 11.58
C VAL A 29 30.42 26.65 10.23
N SER A 30 29.69 25.68 9.68
CA SER A 30 30.01 25.11 8.36
C SER A 30 29.59 26.05 7.21
N ARG A 31 30.37 27.11 6.96
CA ARG A 31 30.26 27.96 5.76
C ARG A 31 31.29 27.50 4.71
N ALA A 32 30.87 26.72 3.72
CA ALA A 32 31.75 26.39 2.59
C ALA A 32 31.96 27.61 1.68
N CYS A 33 33.18 27.79 1.16
CA CYS A 33 33.47 28.81 0.15
C CYS A 33 32.79 28.49 -1.19
N LEU A 34 32.57 29.51 -2.02
CA LEU A 34 31.87 29.38 -3.31
C LEU A 34 32.57 28.39 -4.25
N HIS A 35 33.92 28.39 -4.30
CA HIS A 35 34.69 27.46 -5.12
C HIS A 35 34.48 25.99 -4.72
N CYS A 36 34.58 25.66 -3.43
CA CYS A 36 34.32 24.31 -2.94
C CYS A 36 32.83 23.92 -3.10
N ARG A 37 31.91 24.88 -2.96
CA ARG A 37 30.46 24.66 -3.15
C ARG A 37 30.11 24.37 -4.61
N GLN A 38 30.71 25.07 -5.58
CA GLN A 38 30.52 24.82 -7.01
C GLN A 38 31.01 23.42 -7.42
N ARG A 39 32.11 22.94 -6.82
CA ARG A 39 32.65 21.59 -7.04
C ARG A 39 32.06 20.50 -6.14
N LYS A 40 31.04 20.80 -5.31
CA LYS A 40 30.44 19.90 -4.30
C LYS A 40 31.48 19.19 -3.40
N SER A 41 32.60 19.84 -3.09
CA SER A 41 33.71 19.26 -2.34
C SER A 41 33.81 19.80 -0.91
N LYS A 42 34.39 19.00 0.01
CA LYS A 42 34.69 19.44 1.39
C LYS A 42 35.54 20.72 1.38
N CYS A 43 35.18 21.66 2.25
CA CYS A 43 35.84 22.96 2.41
C CYS A 43 36.46 23.03 3.80
N ASP A 44 37.77 22.77 3.88
CA ASP A 44 38.52 22.79 5.14
C ASP A 44 39.08 24.19 5.42
N LEU A 45 38.35 24.92 6.26
CA LEU A 45 38.70 26.26 6.75
C LEU A 45 39.43 26.23 8.10
N ASP A 46 39.49 25.08 8.77
CA ASP A 46 40.07 24.95 10.11
C ASP A 46 41.58 24.71 10.09
N SER A 47 42.16 24.47 8.90
CA SER A 47 43.56 24.09 8.70
C SER A 47 44.54 25.26 8.55
N CYS A 48 44.06 26.50 8.53
CA CYS A 48 44.83 27.69 8.13
C CYS A 48 44.96 28.74 9.25
N GLY A 49 45.17 28.28 10.50
CA GLY A 49 45.54 29.15 11.63
C GLY A 49 44.41 29.95 12.29
N SER A 50 43.23 30.05 11.68
CA SER A 50 42.03 30.63 12.29
C SER A 50 40.77 29.90 11.83
N PRO A 51 40.11 29.09 12.70
CA PRO A 51 38.95 28.30 12.32
C PRO A 51 37.82 29.12 11.69
N GLY A 52 37.36 28.68 10.50
CA GLY A 52 36.27 29.31 9.76
C GLY A 52 36.63 30.58 8.96
N VAL A 53 37.90 31.00 8.92
CA VAL A 53 38.34 32.19 8.15
C VAL A 53 38.94 31.76 6.81
N PRO A 54 38.58 32.39 5.67
CA PRO A 54 39.23 32.11 4.39
C PRO A 54 40.66 32.69 4.33
N PRO A 55 41.57 32.10 3.53
CA PRO A 55 41.33 31.06 2.54
C PRO A 55 41.38 29.62 3.09
N CYS A 56 40.48 28.77 2.58
CA CYS A 56 40.53 27.33 2.86
C CYS A 56 41.75 26.68 2.18
N GLN A 57 42.27 25.59 2.76
CA GLN A 57 43.50 24.92 2.30
C GLN A 57 43.47 24.56 0.80
N ARG A 58 42.29 24.23 0.27
CA ARG A 58 42.09 23.93 -1.15
C ARG A 58 42.17 25.16 -2.06
N CYS A 59 41.66 26.31 -1.63
CA CYS A 59 41.78 27.57 -2.36
C CYS A 59 43.24 28.07 -2.40
N ILE A 60 44.00 27.83 -1.33
CA ILE A 60 45.46 28.10 -1.32
C ILE A 60 46.17 27.23 -2.36
N ARG A 61 45.99 25.90 -2.31
CA ARG A 61 46.64 24.97 -3.25
C ARG A 61 46.24 25.19 -4.70
N ASP A 62 44.96 25.44 -4.95
CA ASP A 62 44.42 25.66 -6.30
C ASP A 62 44.62 27.13 -6.76
N ASN A 63 45.33 27.95 -5.97
CA ASN A 63 45.64 29.39 -6.14
C ASN A 63 44.46 30.27 -6.60
N ARG A 64 43.35 30.21 -5.84
CA ARG A 64 42.10 30.94 -6.14
C ARG A 64 41.54 31.66 -4.91
N GLU A 65 40.89 32.80 -5.16
CA GLU A 65 40.20 33.57 -4.13
C GLU A 65 39.11 32.74 -3.41
N CYS A 66 39.04 32.88 -2.08
CA CYS A 66 38.22 32.03 -1.22
C CYS A 66 37.03 32.79 -0.61
N VAL A 67 36.07 33.19 -1.45
CA VAL A 67 34.86 33.90 -0.99
C VAL A 67 33.90 32.96 -0.26
N LEU A 68 33.49 33.30 0.97
CA LEU A 68 32.47 32.55 1.73
C LEU A 68 31.06 32.82 1.19
N GLY A 69 30.30 31.76 0.92
CA GLY A 69 28.93 31.89 0.42
C GLY A 69 27.89 32.22 1.51
N GLY A 70 26.86 32.99 1.13
CA GLY A 70 25.69 33.24 1.97
C GLY A 70 24.85 31.98 2.27
N SER A 71 24.03 32.06 3.34
CA SER A 71 23.06 31.03 3.71
C SER A 71 21.77 31.16 2.89
N ASN A 72 21.34 30.08 2.23
CA ASN A 72 20.04 30.00 1.57
C ASN A 72 18.95 29.40 2.48
N ARG A 73 19.22 29.20 3.79
CA ARG A 73 18.20 28.80 4.77
C ARG A 73 17.72 30.03 5.55
N GLY A 74 16.44 30.36 5.38
CA GLY A 74 15.78 31.51 6.02
C GLY A 74 15.83 31.44 7.55
N GLY A 75 16.03 32.60 8.19
CA GLY A 75 16.20 32.70 9.64
C GLY A 75 14.88 32.74 10.42
N ARG A 76 14.94 32.27 11.68
CA ARG A 76 13.88 32.51 12.67
C ARG A 76 13.81 34.01 13.00
N ARG A 77 12.62 34.63 12.87
CA ARG A 77 12.34 35.95 13.48
C ARG A 77 11.91 35.74 14.94
N ILE A 78 12.70 36.23 15.88
CA ILE A 78 12.27 36.50 17.25
C ILE A 78 11.78 37.95 17.31
N ARG A 79 10.61 38.18 17.93
CA ARG A 79 10.02 39.51 18.17
C ARG A 79 10.97 40.38 19.01
N LYS A 80 11.18 41.64 18.62
CA LYS A 80 11.66 42.71 19.51
C LYS A 80 10.82 43.97 19.33
N ASN A 81 10.56 44.65 20.46
CA ASN A 81 9.70 45.83 20.54
C ASN A 81 10.43 47.14 20.16
N LYS A 82 9.63 48.19 19.95
CA LYS A 82 10.01 49.55 19.55
C LYS A 82 10.99 50.24 20.50
N MET A 83 11.90 51.04 19.94
CA MET A 83 12.20 52.46 20.26
C MET A 83 13.02 53.03 19.08
N LYS A 84 12.48 53.96 18.28
CA LYS A 84 12.50 55.44 18.40
C LYS A 84 13.88 56.09 18.16
N ASN A 85 14.03 56.60 16.93
CA ASN A 85 14.67 57.85 16.46
C ASN A 85 16.05 58.27 17.01
N PHE A 86 17.00 58.57 16.11
CA PHE A 86 17.40 59.97 15.80
C PHE A 86 18.18 60.06 14.46
N THR A 87 18.11 61.23 13.82
CA THR A 87 18.66 61.67 12.50
C THR A 87 19.65 62.84 12.73
N PRO A 88 20.27 63.52 11.71
CA PRO A 88 20.68 63.19 10.32
C PRO A 88 22.14 63.65 9.98
N GLY A 89 22.52 63.75 8.68
CA GLY A 89 23.72 64.44 8.17
C GLY A 89 24.58 63.57 7.22
N THR A 90 24.35 63.46 5.91
CA THR A 90 24.51 64.43 4.78
C THR A 90 25.97 64.74 4.41
N GLU A 91 26.48 64.24 3.27
CA GLU A 91 26.94 65.01 2.09
C GLU A 91 27.51 64.11 0.95
N MET A 92 27.58 64.65 -0.28
CA MET A 92 27.95 64.03 -1.58
C MET A 92 29.18 64.79 -2.18
N PRO A 93 29.52 64.85 -3.51
CA PRO A 93 29.22 64.05 -4.72
C PRO A 93 30.50 63.60 -5.50
N THR A 94 30.46 62.82 -6.59
CA THR A 94 30.38 63.19 -8.04
C THR A 94 30.66 61.89 -8.87
N ARG A 95 29.98 61.47 -9.97
CA ARG A 95 29.60 62.00 -11.33
C ARG A 95 30.81 62.10 -12.30
N ILE A 96 30.84 61.40 -13.45
CA ILE A 96 30.39 61.76 -14.84
C ILE A 96 30.60 60.48 -15.73
N GLU A 97 29.72 59.89 -16.57
CA GLU A 97 28.90 60.31 -17.76
C GLU A 97 29.58 60.06 -19.16
N PRO A 98 28.92 60.16 -20.35
CA PRO A 98 27.56 59.73 -20.79
C PRO A 98 27.46 59.20 -22.28
N LEU A 99 26.25 58.79 -22.74
CA LEU A 99 25.53 59.18 -24.00
C LEU A 99 24.20 58.35 -24.12
N MET A 100 22.98 58.92 -24.09
CA MET A 100 22.14 59.55 -25.16
C MET A 100 21.49 58.53 -26.17
N ASP A 101 20.23 58.65 -26.63
CA ASP A 101 19.17 59.66 -26.38
C ASP A 101 17.72 59.19 -26.72
N ALA A 102 16.73 59.85 -26.07
CA ALA A 102 15.42 60.41 -26.51
C ALA A 102 14.39 59.61 -27.41
N THR A 103 13.07 59.88 -27.45
CA THR A 103 12.24 61.11 -27.20
C THR A 103 10.83 60.86 -26.57
N SER A 104 10.19 61.94 -26.09
CA SER A 104 8.96 62.02 -25.24
C SER A 104 7.70 62.60 -26.01
N PRO A 105 6.61 63.25 -25.45
CA PRO A 105 6.42 63.97 -24.16
C PRO A 105 5.25 63.62 -23.16
N SER A 106 4.08 64.31 -23.20
CA SER A 106 3.35 64.79 -21.98
C SER A 106 1.79 64.67 -22.03
N THR A 107 0.92 65.10 -21.07
CA THR A 107 0.86 66.19 -20.05
C THR A 107 0.11 65.87 -18.71
N THR A 108 0.61 66.54 -17.65
CA THR A 108 0.12 66.99 -16.31
C THR A 108 -1.38 67.22 -15.98
N ASP A 109 -1.85 67.35 -14.72
CA ASP A 109 -1.47 66.84 -13.36
C ASP A 109 -2.55 67.28 -12.31
N SER A 110 -2.83 66.50 -11.26
CA SER A 110 -3.50 66.93 -9.99
C SER A 110 -3.59 65.81 -8.93
N ARG A 111 -3.59 66.18 -7.64
CA ARG A 111 -3.45 65.32 -6.42
C ARG A 111 -4.37 65.86 -5.29
N PRO A 112 -4.68 65.14 -4.17
CA PRO A 112 -3.78 64.21 -3.46
C PRO A 112 -4.39 62.95 -2.78
N ASN A 113 -3.52 62.25 -2.04
CA ASN A 113 -3.75 61.27 -0.95
C ASN A 113 -3.98 59.77 -1.26
N ALA A 114 -2.83 59.09 -1.43
CA ALA A 114 -2.40 57.88 -0.70
C ALA A 114 -3.43 56.73 -0.47
N SER A 115 -3.24 55.54 -1.05
CA SER A 115 -2.01 54.76 -0.94
C SER A 115 -1.95 53.68 -2.02
N THR A 116 -0.76 53.48 -2.59
CA THR A 116 -0.56 52.65 -3.78
C THR A 116 -0.48 51.16 -3.46
N SER A 117 -1.47 50.41 -3.94
CA SER A 117 -1.23 49.11 -4.58
C SER A 117 -0.17 49.25 -5.69
N TYR A 118 0.64 48.21 -5.95
CA TYR A 118 0.80 47.66 -7.30
C TYR A 118 1.71 46.41 -7.38
N SER A 119 1.35 45.55 -8.33
CA SER A 119 2.21 44.70 -9.17
C SER A 119 3.00 43.55 -8.55
N ASN A 120 2.29 42.42 -8.51
CA ASN A 120 2.77 41.05 -8.67
C ASN A 120 4.08 40.89 -9.50
N PRO A 121 5.02 40.04 -9.07
CA PRO A 121 5.95 39.40 -10.01
C PRO A 121 5.20 38.40 -10.90
N VAL A 122 5.69 38.19 -12.12
CA VAL A 122 5.11 37.29 -13.13
C VAL A 122 4.94 35.87 -12.57
N VAL A 123 3.69 35.41 -12.44
CA VAL A 123 3.36 34.02 -12.12
C VAL A 123 3.38 33.22 -13.41
N PHE A 124 4.26 32.21 -13.48
CA PHE A 124 4.19 31.19 -14.53
C PHE A 124 2.85 30.44 -14.40
N VAL A 125 1.99 30.58 -15.41
CA VAL A 125 0.70 29.88 -15.47
C VAL A 125 0.97 28.40 -15.67
N GLN A 126 0.56 27.56 -14.71
CA GLN A 126 0.43 26.12 -14.95
C GLN A 126 -0.84 25.88 -15.79
N PRO A 127 -0.78 25.10 -16.87
CA PRO A 127 -2.01 24.66 -17.55
C PRO A 127 -2.84 23.77 -16.64
N ASN A 128 -4.16 23.92 -16.69
CA ASN A 128 -5.11 23.17 -15.88
C ASN A 128 -5.01 21.65 -16.14
N PRO A 129 -5.25 20.79 -15.12
CA PRO A 129 -5.47 19.37 -15.36
C PRO A 129 -6.73 19.18 -16.22
N PRO A 130 -6.74 18.23 -17.19
CA PRO A 130 -7.93 17.95 -17.97
C PRO A 130 -9.08 17.45 -17.08
N ALA A 131 -10.29 17.93 -17.36
CA ALA A 131 -11.47 17.64 -16.56
C ALA A 131 -11.86 16.15 -16.65
N THR A 132 -12.16 15.54 -15.50
CA THR A 132 -12.65 14.16 -15.46
C THR A 132 -13.94 14.01 -16.26
N VAL A 133 -13.90 13.02 -17.15
CA VAL A 133 -14.96 12.65 -18.09
C VAL A 133 -16.00 11.82 -17.35
N ALA A 134 -17.29 12.19 -17.46
CA ALA A 134 -18.37 11.34 -16.99
C ALA A 134 -18.46 10.14 -17.93
N VAL A 135 -18.50 8.94 -17.36
CA VAL A 135 -18.59 7.67 -18.10
C VAL A 135 -20.00 7.14 -17.93
N SER A 136 -20.66 6.85 -19.05
CA SER A 136 -21.95 6.18 -19.12
C SER A 136 -21.93 4.79 -18.48
N GLU A 137 -23.03 4.42 -17.83
CA GLU A 137 -23.26 3.11 -17.22
C GLU A 137 -23.63 2.09 -18.32
N ASP A 138 -22.73 1.15 -18.61
CA ASP A 138 -22.98 -0.14 -19.28
C ASP A 138 -21.66 -0.96 -19.31
N ASP A 139 -21.18 -1.46 -18.16
CA ASP A 139 -20.04 -2.41 -18.08
C ASP A 139 -19.90 -2.99 -16.63
N GLU A 140 -20.65 -4.06 -16.30
CA GLU A 140 -20.52 -4.80 -15.03
C GLU A 140 -19.29 -5.76 -14.99
N ASP A 141 -18.08 -5.23 -15.18
CA ASP A 141 -16.80 -5.94 -14.93
C ASP A 141 -15.72 -4.95 -14.41
N THR A 142 -16.15 -3.87 -13.75
CA THR A 142 -15.43 -2.60 -13.62
C THR A 142 -14.28 -2.55 -12.61
N ALA A 143 -14.05 -3.60 -11.81
CA ALA A 143 -12.89 -3.66 -10.91
C ALA A 143 -11.54 -3.88 -11.63
N SER A 144 -11.54 -4.15 -12.94
CA SER A 144 -10.32 -4.55 -13.66
C SER A 144 -10.23 -4.09 -15.13
N ILE A 145 -11.26 -3.47 -15.72
CA ILE A 145 -11.24 -3.12 -17.16
C ILE A 145 -10.25 -1.98 -17.50
N GLY A 146 -10.07 -0.97 -16.63
CA GLY A 146 -9.27 0.23 -16.95
C GLY A 146 -7.74 0.12 -16.84
N SER A 147 -7.16 -1.07 -16.61
CA SER A 147 -5.71 -1.22 -16.46
C SER A 147 -5.15 -2.60 -16.79
N VAL A 148 -3.85 -2.60 -17.07
CA VAL A 148 -2.98 -3.78 -17.19
C VAL A 148 -2.26 -3.97 -15.84
N PRO A 149 -2.00 -5.21 -15.39
CA PRO A 149 -1.22 -5.46 -14.19
C PRO A 149 0.10 -4.70 -14.18
N ARG A 150 0.39 -3.92 -13.13
CA ARG A 150 1.66 -3.20 -13.03
C ARG A 150 2.79 -4.06 -12.47
N ASN A 151 2.45 -5.17 -11.81
CA ASN A 151 3.33 -6.17 -11.22
C ASN A 151 2.60 -7.53 -11.07
N PRO A 152 3.30 -8.64 -10.75
CA PRO A 152 2.71 -9.97 -10.52
C PRO A 152 1.65 -10.02 -9.41
N SER A 153 1.83 -9.29 -8.31
CA SER A 153 0.81 -9.16 -7.25
C SER A 153 -0.48 -8.47 -7.75
N ASP A 154 -0.41 -7.54 -8.70
CA ASP A 154 -1.58 -6.93 -9.37
C ASP A 154 -2.24 -7.89 -10.37
N ALA A 155 -1.45 -8.75 -11.04
CA ALA A 155 -1.99 -9.77 -11.95
C ALA A 155 -2.86 -10.77 -11.19
N TRP A 156 -2.48 -11.10 -9.95
CA TRP A 156 -3.32 -11.87 -9.04
C TRP A 156 -4.63 -11.13 -8.69
N GLN A 157 -4.63 -9.82 -8.44
CA GLN A 157 -5.87 -9.07 -8.13
C GLN A 157 -6.91 -9.24 -9.25
N CYS A 158 -6.48 -9.28 -10.51
CA CYS A 158 -7.34 -9.56 -11.67
C CYS A 158 -7.98 -10.96 -11.66
N LEU A 159 -7.36 -11.94 -10.99
CA LEU A 159 -7.87 -13.31 -10.84
C LEU A 159 -8.85 -13.48 -9.65
N THR A 160 -8.85 -12.56 -8.69
CA THR A 160 -9.71 -12.68 -7.48
C THR A 160 -11.20 -12.63 -7.76
N GLY A 161 -11.64 -11.89 -8.78
CA GLY A 161 -13.03 -11.83 -9.24
C GLY A 161 -13.51 -13.11 -9.96
N ILE A 162 -12.60 -14.04 -10.23
CA ILE A 162 -12.85 -15.31 -10.92
C ILE A 162 -12.81 -16.46 -9.91
N ALA A 163 -11.89 -16.39 -8.95
CA ALA A 163 -11.85 -17.26 -7.79
C ALA A 163 -13.18 -17.40 -7.03
N LYS A 164 -13.95 -16.30 -6.93
CA LYS A 164 -15.29 -16.31 -6.34
C LYS A 164 -16.27 -17.16 -7.16
N ARG A 165 -16.25 -17.05 -8.49
CA ARG A 165 -17.14 -17.81 -9.39
C ARG A 165 -16.84 -19.32 -9.32
N GLY A 166 -15.56 -19.69 -9.31
CA GLY A 166 -15.13 -21.09 -9.23
C GLY A 166 -15.30 -21.76 -7.86
N ALA A 167 -15.81 -21.03 -6.85
CA ALA A 167 -16.17 -21.58 -5.54
C ALA A 167 -17.64 -22.07 -5.51
N ASP A 168 -18.53 -21.43 -6.27
CA ASP A 168 -19.97 -21.74 -6.28
C ASP A 168 -20.25 -23.04 -7.09
N ASP A 169 -19.59 -23.22 -8.23
CA ASP A 169 -19.72 -24.41 -9.11
C ASP A 169 -19.25 -25.73 -8.45
N LEU A 170 -18.49 -25.68 -7.34
CA LEU A 170 -17.97 -26.88 -6.64
C LEU A 170 -18.83 -27.36 -5.46
N SER A 171 -20.05 -26.82 -5.31
CA SER A 171 -21.00 -27.26 -4.28
C SER A 171 -21.73 -28.59 -4.62
N SER A 172 -21.30 -29.30 -5.68
CA SER A 172 -22.00 -30.48 -6.24
C SER A 172 -21.10 -31.69 -6.53
N GLU A 173 -20.24 -32.07 -5.58
CA GLU A 173 -19.60 -33.40 -5.52
C GLU A 173 -19.99 -34.08 -4.19
N PRO A 174 -20.30 -35.39 -4.17
CA PRO A 174 -20.90 -36.05 -3.02
C PRO A 174 -19.94 -36.16 -1.83
N HIS A 175 -20.46 -35.86 -0.64
CA HIS A 175 -19.73 -36.03 0.61
C HIS A 175 -19.31 -37.49 0.82
N THR A 176 -18.03 -37.78 0.68
CA THR A 176 -17.42 -38.96 1.31
C THR A 176 -16.94 -38.55 2.69
N GLU A 177 -17.61 -39.02 3.74
CA GLU A 177 -17.24 -38.74 5.12
C GLU A 177 -15.92 -39.45 5.49
N SER A 178 -14.82 -38.70 5.60
CA SER A 178 -13.70 -39.10 6.43
C SER A 178 -13.88 -38.51 7.84
N ALA A 179 -13.96 -39.40 8.83
CA ALA A 179 -14.43 -39.05 10.17
C ALA A 179 -13.53 -38.02 10.87
N ARG A 180 -14.14 -36.94 11.37
CA ARG A 180 -13.52 -36.05 12.36
C ARG A 180 -13.77 -36.60 13.77
N PRO A 181 -12.73 -36.72 14.62
CA PRO A 181 -12.92 -36.70 16.07
C PRO A 181 -13.47 -35.32 16.50
N GLY A 182 -14.40 -35.32 17.45
CA GLY A 182 -15.05 -34.11 17.96
C GLY A 182 -14.15 -33.21 18.84
N PRO A 183 -14.64 -32.02 19.22
CA PRO A 183 -13.85 -31.02 19.93
C PRO A 183 -13.75 -31.31 21.42
N ASN A 184 -12.77 -32.12 21.82
CA ASN A 184 -12.30 -32.15 23.21
C ASN A 184 -10.98 -31.39 23.33
N GLY A 185 -10.88 -30.53 24.36
CA GLY A 185 -9.69 -29.72 24.59
C GLY A 185 -8.46 -30.58 24.86
N PHE A 186 -7.37 -30.31 24.13
CA PHE A 186 -6.08 -30.93 24.43
C PHE A 186 -5.54 -30.38 25.77
N PRO A 187 -5.06 -31.25 26.68
CA PRO A 187 -4.57 -30.82 27.99
C PRO A 187 -3.24 -30.06 27.86
N PRO A 188 -2.89 -29.22 28.85
CA PRO A 188 -1.53 -28.69 28.94
C PRO A 188 -0.54 -29.84 29.10
N PHE A 189 0.53 -29.85 28.30
CA PHE A 189 1.56 -30.88 28.38
C PHE A 189 2.24 -30.86 29.75
N SER A 190 1.92 -31.85 30.58
CA SER A 190 2.65 -32.13 31.81
C SER A 190 3.93 -32.90 31.49
N ALA A 191 4.99 -32.63 32.25
CA ALA A 191 6.23 -33.37 32.15
C ALA A 191 6.02 -34.83 32.58
N PHE A 192 6.39 -35.77 31.72
CA PHE A 192 6.53 -37.18 32.10
C PHE A 192 8.01 -37.56 32.17
N GLN A 193 8.40 -38.08 33.33
CA GLN A 193 9.76 -38.51 33.65
C GLN A 193 10.07 -39.90 33.07
N ASN A 194 11.33 -40.07 32.67
CA ASN A 194 12.15 -41.28 32.74
C ASN A 194 11.49 -42.66 32.61
N GLY A 195 11.70 -43.29 31.44
CA GLY A 195 11.95 -44.73 31.34
C GLY A 195 13.42 -44.93 30.95
N ALA A 196 14.17 -45.74 31.70
CA ALA A 196 15.62 -45.81 31.55
C ALA A 196 16.06 -46.57 30.28
N ALA A 197 16.93 -45.93 29.49
CA ALA A 197 17.86 -46.59 28.59
C ALA A 197 19.22 -45.86 28.72
N THR A 198 20.24 -46.60 29.09
CA THR A 198 21.63 -46.12 29.17
C THR A 198 22.14 -45.78 27.77
N ASP A 199 22.55 -44.53 27.55
CA ASP A 199 23.83 -44.17 26.93
C ASP A 199 24.00 -42.64 26.93
N PHE A 200 25.26 -42.19 26.94
CA PHE A 200 25.61 -40.77 27.09
C PHE A 200 24.95 -39.88 26.02
N PRO A 201 24.41 -38.70 26.38
CA PRO A 201 23.95 -37.74 25.37
C PRO A 201 25.15 -37.24 24.56
N PRO A 202 25.16 -37.39 23.22
CA PRO A 202 26.20 -36.80 22.39
C PRO A 202 26.09 -35.28 22.47
N THR A 203 27.14 -34.62 22.96
CA THR A 203 27.18 -33.18 23.23
C THR A 203 27.43 -32.32 21.99
N SER A 204 27.59 -32.94 20.81
CA SER A 204 27.86 -32.28 19.53
C SER A 204 27.42 -33.13 18.33
N GLY A 205 27.41 -32.55 17.13
CA GLY A 205 27.13 -33.23 15.87
C GLY A 205 25.65 -33.47 15.58
N ILE A 206 25.36 -34.26 14.53
CA ILE A 206 24.01 -34.50 14.00
C ILE A 206 23.07 -35.14 15.02
N ARG A 207 23.60 -35.88 16.00
CA ARG A 207 22.80 -36.51 17.06
C ARG A 207 22.28 -35.51 18.10
N ALA A 208 22.93 -34.35 18.23
CA ALA A 208 22.47 -33.24 19.07
C ALA A 208 21.49 -32.30 18.35
N TYR A 209 21.35 -32.41 17.03
CA TYR A 209 20.41 -31.61 16.24
C TYR A 209 18.96 -31.94 16.62
N ARG A 210 18.14 -30.92 16.87
CA ARG A 210 16.85 -31.08 17.55
C ARG A 210 15.90 -32.07 16.88
N LEU A 211 15.79 -32.05 15.54
CA LEU A 211 14.91 -32.98 14.80
C LEU A 211 15.37 -34.45 14.90
N VAL A 212 16.67 -34.69 15.11
CA VAL A 212 17.23 -36.03 15.33
C VAL A 212 17.10 -36.43 16.80
N GLN A 213 17.35 -35.49 17.72
CA GLN A 213 17.21 -35.70 19.16
C GLN A 213 15.76 -36.05 19.56
N THR A 214 14.76 -35.40 18.96
CA THR A 214 13.32 -35.72 19.16
C THR A 214 12.86 -36.96 18.40
N ARG A 215 13.77 -37.65 17.68
CA ARG A 215 13.48 -38.79 16.79
C ARG A 215 12.47 -38.49 15.67
N ALA A 216 12.31 -37.22 15.29
CA ALA A 216 11.46 -36.83 14.17
C ALA A 216 12.10 -37.17 12.81
N LEU A 217 13.44 -37.13 12.72
CA LEU A 217 14.23 -37.54 11.56
C LEU A 217 15.40 -38.43 12.00
N ASP A 218 15.78 -39.39 11.17
CA ASP A 218 17.05 -40.11 11.31
C ASP A 218 18.17 -39.42 10.50
N PRO A 219 19.45 -39.58 10.88
CA PRO A 219 20.58 -38.97 10.15
C PRO A 219 20.71 -39.40 8.67
N GLY A 220 20.15 -40.55 8.29
CA GLY A 220 20.10 -41.01 6.90
C GLY A 220 19.12 -40.19 6.06
N THR A 221 17.89 -40.00 6.56
CA THR A 221 16.89 -39.10 5.96
C THR A 221 17.39 -37.66 5.88
N VAL A 222 18.08 -37.15 6.92
CA VAL A 222 18.71 -35.81 6.87
C VAL A 222 19.70 -35.72 5.70
N TRP A 223 20.59 -36.72 5.55
CA TRP A 223 21.55 -36.74 4.44
C TRP A 223 20.86 -36.84 3.07
N GLN A 224 19.80 -37.66 2.94
CA GLN A 224 19.02 -37.78 1.69
C GLN A 224 18.38 -36.43 1.30
N LEU A 225 17.83 -35.69 2.26
CA LEU A 225 17.26 -34.35 2.04
C LEU A 225 18.34 -33.33 1.62
N VAL A 226 19.51 -33.34 2.26
CA VAL A 226 20.65 -32.47 1.89
C VAL A 226 21.16 -32.79 0.47
N ALA A 227 21.27 -34.08 0.12
CA ALA A 227 21.66 -34.49 -1.22
C ALA A 227 20.62 -34.08 -2.28
N ARG A 228 19.32 -34.30 -2.00
CA ARG A 228 18.19 -33.85 -2.86
C ARG A 228 18.23 -32.33 -3.07
N TYR A 229 18.53 -31.56 -2.02
CA TYR A 229 18.69 -30.11 -2.12
C TYR A 229 19.86 -29.70 -3.03
N ALA A 230 21.03 -30.32 -2.83
CA ALA A 230 22.25 -30.03 -3.56
C ALA A 230 22.11 -30.28 -5.08
N GLU A 231 21.39 -31.33 -5.45
CA GLU A 231 21.13 -31.70 -6.85
C GLU A 231 20.06 -30.81 -7.50
N ASN A 232 18.92 -30.59 -6.82
CA ASN A 232 17.72 -30.07 -7.47
C ASN A 232 17.44 -28.58 -7.21
N PHE A 233 17.83 -28.04 -6.06
CA PHE A 233 17.48 -26.67 -5.64
C PHE A 233 18.69 -25.72 -5.63
N HIS A 234 19.84 -26.19 -5.15
CA HIS A 234 21.06 -25.39 -5.05
C HIS A 234 21.50 -24.73 -6.37
N PRO A 235 21.38 -25.34 -7.56
CA PRO A 235 21.77 -24.70 -8.82
C PRO A 235 21.08 -23.35 -9.08
N TYR A 236 19.82 -23.18 -8.66
CA TYR A 236 19.04 -21.96 -8.92
C TYR A 236 19.36 -20.79 -7.97
N LEU A 237 19.92 -21.07 -6.79
CA LEU A 237 20.40 -20.08 -5.83
C LEU A 237 21.53 -20.70 -4.98
N PRO A 238 22.78 -20.69 -5.48
CA PRO A 238 23.89 -21.44 -4.89
C PRO A 238 24.47 -20.76 -3.64
N LEU A 239 23.66 -20.64 -2.59
CA LEU A 239 24.00 -19.89 -1.37
C LEU A 239 24.63 -20.74 -0.27
N VAL A 240 24.28 -22.03 -0.20
CA VAL A 240 24.84 -22.99 0.77
C VAL A 240 26.31 -23.31 0.41
N PRO A 241 27.27 -23.20 1.33
CA PRO A 241 28.67 -23.54 1.06
C PRO A 241 28.84 -25.01 0.62
N ARG A 242 29.47 -25.23 -0.55
CA ARG A 242 29.66 -26.57 -1.15
C ARG A 242 30.29 -27.61 -0.21
N LYS A 243 31.09 -27.19 0.78
CA LYS A 243 31.71 -28.06 1.79
C LYS A 243 30.70 -28.94 2.55
N TYR A 244 29.49 -28.44 2.78
CA TYR A 244 28.42 -29.15 3.50
C TYR A 244 27.68 -30.20 2.66
N PHE A 245 27.95 -30.29 1.34
CA PHE A 245 27.44 -31.37 0.49
C PHE A 245 28.33 -32.63 0.51
N ASN A 246 29.18 -32.77 1.53
CA ASN A 246 29.92 -33.99 1.82
C ASN A 246 29.29 -34.68 3.03
N ARG A 247 29.08 -35.99 2.96
CA ARG A 247 28.45 -36.77 4.05
C ARG A 247 29.21 -36.64 5.38
N ASN A 248 30.53 -36.47 5.32
CA ASN A 248 31.40 -36.33 6.48
C ASN A 248 31.29 -34.94 7.16
N ALA A 249 30.74 -33.93 6.47
CA ALA A 249 30.57 -32.58 7.00
C ALA A 249 29.18 -32.35 7.64
N LEU A 250 28.35 -33.39 7.75
CA LEU A 250 26.98 -33.29 8.28
C LEU A 250 26.96 -32.93 9.77
N ASP A 251 27.94 -33.41 10.55
CA ASP A 251 28.07 -33.07 11.98
C ASP A 251 28.44 -31.59 12.18
N ASP A 252 29.35 -31.06 11.35
CA ASP A 252 29.72 -29.64 11.36
C ASP A 252 28.56 -28.75 10.89
N PHE A 253 27.82 -29.19 9.86
CA PHE A 253 26.67 -28.46 9.34
C PHE A 253 25.54 -28.37 10.38
N ALA A 254 25.28 -29.47 11.10
CA ALA A 254 24.29 -29.50 12.18
C ALA A 254 24.68 -28.66 13.41
N THR A 255 25.97 -28.59 13.73
CA THR A 255 26.48 -27.88 14.91
C THR A 255 26.59 -26.37 14.68
N ASN A 256 27.18 -25.96 13.55
CA ASN A 256 27.54 -24.57 13.31
C ASN A 256 26.46 -23.79 12.53
N GLU A 257 25.62 -24.46 11.75
CA GLU A 257 24.82 -23.83 10.69
C GLU A 257 23.31 -24.12 10.83
N LYS A 258 22.82 -24.20 12.07
CA LYS A 258 21.47 -24.69 12.41
C LYS A 258 20.33 -24.07 11.60
N HIS A 259 20.39 -22.77 11.29
CA HIS A 259 19.35 -22.08 10.52
C HIS A 259 19.37 -22.53 9.05
N LEU A 260 20.56 -22.63 8.45
CA LEU A 260 20.77 -22.98 7.06
C LEU A 260 20.46 -24.46 6.79
N LEU A 261 20.90 -25.37 7.67
CA LEU A 261 20.50 -26.78 7.60
C LEU A 261 18.98 -26.92 7.68
N THR A 262 18.32 -26.25 8.64
CA THR A 262 16.86 -26.37 8.80
C THR A 262 16.11 -25.82 7.59
N ALA A 263 16.57 -24.72 6.98
CA ALA A 263 16.01 -24.21 5.73
C ALA A 263 16.19 -25.19 4.56
N VAL A 264 17.38 -25.77 4.40
CA VAL A 264 17.68 -26.81 3.39
C VAL A 264 16.73 -28.02 3.53
N LEU A 265 16.56 -28.55 4.75
CA LEU A 265 15.66 -29.67 5.02
C LEU A 265 14.19 -29.30 4.74
N THR A 266 13.78 -28.09 5.11
CA THR A 266 12.42 -27.57 4.88
C THR A 266 12.12 -27.46 3.39
N ILE A 267 13.05 -26.92 2.59
CA ILE A 267 12.88 -26.78 1.14
C ILE A 267 12.90 -28.15 0.44
N ALA A 268 13.85 -29.03 0.79
CA ALA A 268 13.97 -30.35 0.16
C ALA A 268 12.79 -31.29 0.44
N SER A 269 12.11 -31.11 1.57
CA SER A 269 10.97 -31.91 2.00
C SER A 269 9.62 -31.43 1.46
N LYS A 270 9.53 -30.22 0.89
CA LYS A 270 8.24 -29.57 0.50
C LYS A 270 7.37 -30.45 -0.42
N ASP A 271 7.99 -31.28 -1.26
CA ASP A 271 7.34 -32.11 -2.28
C ASP A 271 7.27 -33.61 -1.94
N LEU A 272 7.59 -34.01 -0.69
CA LEU A 272 7.61 -35.42 -0.31
C LEU A 272 6.20 -35.97 -0.05
N VAL A 273 5.48 -36.27 -1.12
CA VAL A 273 4.12 -36.84 -1.11
C VAL A 273 4.04 -38.14 -0.29
N GLU A 274 5.09 -38.97 -0.30
CA GLU A 274 5.15 -40.24 0.44
C GLU A 274 5.26 -40.06 1.96
N ARG A 275 5.82 -38.95 2.44
CA ARG A 275 6.09 -38.69 3.87
C ARG A 275 5.90 -37.20 4.22
N PRO A 276 4.65 -36.66 4.14
CA PRO A 276 4.37 -35.24 4.37
C PRO A 276 4.72 -34.77 5.80
N GLU A 277 4.71 -35.70 6.77
CA GLU A 277 5.13 -35.52 8.17
C GLU A 277 6.52 -34.88 8.29
N ILE A 278 7.47 -35.27 7.42
CA ILE A 278 8.84 -34.74 7.39
C ILE A 278 8.80 -33.23 7.19
N HIS A 279 8.02 -32.77 6.21
CA HIS A 279 7.90 -31.35 5.91
C HIS A 279 7.25 -30.60 7.08
N GLU A 280 6.23 -31.17 7.71
CA GLU A 280 5.58 -30.56 8.87
C GLU A 280 6.54 -30.39 10.05
N TYR A 281 7.37 -31.39 10.35
CA TYR A 281 8.39 -31.30 11.41
C TYR A 281 9.48 -30.27 11.09
N CYS A 282 10.03 -30.29 9.86
CA CYS A 282 11.02 -29.31 9.41
C CYS A 282 10.46 -27.87 9.48
N SER A 283 9.29 -27.65 8.90
CA SER A 283 8.61 -26.35 8.86
C SER A 283 8.29 -25.82 10.26
N LYS A 284 7.78 -26.66 11.18
CA LYS A 284 7.54 -26.25 12.58
C LYS A 284 8.81 -25.78 13.27
N TYR A 285 9.91 -26.53 13.14
CA TYR A 285 11.18 -26.13 13.74
C TYR A 285 11.78 -24.87 13.07
N MET A 286 11.67 -24.74 11.75
CA MET A 286 12.07 -23.53 11.04
C MET A 286 11.28 -22.29 11.50
N HIS A 287 10.00 -22.44 11.78
CA HIS A 287 9.15 -21.36 12.30
C HIS A 287 9.57 -20.91 13.71
N GLU A 288 9.93 -21.84 14.60
CA GLU A 288 10.51 -21.50 15.90
C GLU A 288 11.82 -20.72 15.75
N LEU A 289 12.72 -21.16 14.84
CA LEU A 289 13.99 -20.48 14.56
C LEU A 289 13.79 -19.06 14.01
N ILE A 290 12.90 -18.87 13.03
CA ILE A 290 12.57 -17.55 12.48
C ILE A 290 11.95 -16.64 13.55
N SER A 291 11.09 -17.19 14.40
CA SER A 291 10.50 -16.46 15.53
C SER A 291 11.56 -16.02 16.54
N GLY A 292 12.59 -16.85 16.78
CA GLY A 292 13.78 -16.48 17.56
C GLY A 292 14.55 -15.30 16.95
N ILE A 293 14.85 -15.35 15.65
CA ILE A 293 15.52 -14.25 14.94
C ILE A 293 14.67 -12.96 15.01
N ALA A 294 13.35 -13.07 14.82
CA ALA A 294 12.43 -11.93 14.92
C ALA A 294 12.32 -11.36 16.35
N ALA A 295 12.53 -12.18 17.37
CA ALA A 295 12.62 -11.77 18.78
C ALA A 295 14.00 -11.21 19.17
N GLY A 296 15.00 -11.25 18.27
CA GLY A 296 16.34 -10.72 18.51
C GLY A 296 17.34 -11.73 19.11
N ALA A 297 17.14 -13.04 18.90
CA ALA A 297 18.14 -14.04 19.22
C ALA A 297 19.41 -13.90 18.36
N ASP A 298 20.56 -14.29 18.92
CA ASP A 298 21.84 -14.27 18.19
C ASP A 298 21.77 -15.14 16.93
N CYS A 299 22.20 -14.55 15.82
CA CYS A 299 22.18 -15.15 14.50
C CYS A 299 23.38 -14.66 13.68
N ASP A 300 24.00 -15.56 12.91
CA ASP A 300 25.17 -15.28 12.09
C ASP A 300 24.79 -15.25 10.59
N VAL A 301 25.77 -15.31 9.69
CA VAL A 301 25.58 -15.17 8.23
C VAL A 301 24.64 -16.24 7.67
N GLU A 302 24.66 -17.44 8.24
CA GLU A 302 23.82 -18.59 7.86
C GLU A 302 22.33 -18.34 8.06
N ALA A 303 21.95 -17.49 9.03
CA ALA A 303 20.57 -17.11 9.26
C ALA A 303 20.07 -16.17 8.17
N VAL A 304 20.93 -15.25 7.70
CA VAL A 304 20.64 -14.40 6.53
C VAL A 304 20.49 -15.27 5.29
N GLU A 305 21.40 -16.22 5.07
CA GLU A 305 21.34 -17.16 3.95
C GLU A 305 20.06 -18.02 3.99
N ALA A 306 19.72 -18.59 5.15
CA ALA A 306 18.49 -19.37 5.35
C ALA A 306 17.22 -18.58 4.99
N LEU A 307 17.12 -17.33 5.45
CA LEU A 307 15.97 -16.46 5.16
C LEU A 307 15.87 -16.10 3.67
N LEU A 308 17.00 -15.93 2.97
CA LEU A 308 17.02 -15.67 1.53
C LEU A 308 16.59 -16.89 0.71
N LEU A 309 16.97 -18.10 1.11
CA LEU A 309 16.51 -19.34 0.48
C LEU A 309 14.98 -19.51 0.66
N LEU A 310 14.47 -19.33 1.88
CA LEU A 310 13.04 -19.43 2.17
C LEU A 310 12.18 -18.34 1.49
N ALA A 311 12.79 -17.23 1.05
CA ALA A 311 12.10 -16.20 0.28
C ALA A 311 11.88 -16.58 -1.21
N GLU A 312 12.66 -17.52 -1.75
CA GLU A 312 12.49 -18.04 -3.11
C GLU A 312 11.71 -19.37 -3.15
N TRP A 313 11.74 -20.12 -2.05
CA TRP A 313 10.96 -21.34 -1.84
C TRP A 313 10.20 -21.28 -0.51
N GLU A 314 9.08 -20.55 -0.49
CA GLU A 314 8.27 -20.37 0.73
C GLU A 314 7.60 -21.69 1.15
N PRO A 315 7.78 -22.14 2.41
CA PRO A 315 7.23 -23.41 2.87
C PRO A 315 5.71 -23.36 3.08
N GLN A 316 5.00 -24.14 2.30
CA GLN A 316 3.55 -24.28 2.36
C GLN A 316 3.14 -25.13 3.58
N GLY A 317 2.07 -24.73 4.28
CA GLY A 317 1.45 -25.51 5.36
C GLY A 317 1.60 -24.91 6.77
N LEU A 318 2.44 -23.89 6.96
CA LEU A 318 2.62 -23.22 8.26
C LEU A 318 1.47 -22.28 8.68
N ARG A 319 0.47 -22.08 7.81
CA ARG A 319 -0.65 -21.14 8.06
C ARG A 319 -1.94 -21.92 8.30
N PRO A 320 -2.70 -21.63 9.38
CA PRO A 320 -4.01 -22.24 9.58
C PRO A 320 -4.97 -21.77 8.47
N ARG A 321 -5.42 -22.72 7.64
CA ARG A 321 -6.20 -22.53 6.40
C ARG A 321 -5.43 -21.79 5.30
N ILE A 322 -4.63 -22.53 4.53
CA ILE A 322 -4.36 -22.15 3.14
C ILE A 322 -5.70 -22.22 2.39
N GLU A 323 -6.17 -21.10 1.87
CA GLU A 323 -7.31 -21.12 0.96
C GLU A 323 -6.87 -21.75 -0.38
N ARG A 324 -7.70 -22.63 -0.94
CA ARG A 324 -7.48 -23.27 -2.26
C ARG A 324 -7.26 -22.28 -3.41
N VAL A 325 -7.58 -21.01 -3.18
CA VAL A 325 -7.29 -19.89 -4.08
C VAL A 325 -6.09 -19.12 -3.52
N GLY A 326 -5.08 -18.86 -4.36
CA GLY A 326 -3.98 -17.94 -4.02
C GLY A 326 -4.48 -16.58 -3.53
N ARG A 327 -3.80 -15.97 -2.55
CA ARG A 327 -4.16 -14.63 -2.03
C ARG A 327 -3.05 -13.58 -2.12
N GLY A 328 -2.01 -13.82 -2.92
CA GLY A 328 -0.76 -13.03 -2.89
C GLY A 328 -0.05 -13.18 -1.54
N GLU A 329 -0.28 -14.32 -0.91
CA GLU A 329 0.14 -14.64 0.46
C GLU A 329 1.59 -15.10 0.52
N GLU A 330 2.04 -15.69 -0.58
CA GLU A 330 3.35 -16.24 -0.86
C GLU A 330 4.38 -15.09 -0.97
N ASP A 331 4.10 -14.08 -1.83
CA ASP A 331 4.89 -12.84 -1.94
C ASP A 331 4.95 -12.07 -0.60
N ARG A 332 3.86 -12.07 0.17
CA ARG A 332 3.83 -11.43 1.50
C ARG A 332 4.81 -12.08 2.48
N ALA A 333 4.93 -13.41 2.49
CA ALA A 333 5.91 -14.08 3.35
C ALA A 333 7.33 -13.92 2.81
N ALA A 334 7.55 -14.04 1.50
CA ALA A 334 8.85 -13.75 0.88
C ALA A 334 9.36 -12.34 1.25
N TRP A 335 8.49 -11.32 1.21
CA TRP A 335 8.80 -9.96 1.66
C TRP A 335 9.19 -9.87 3.14
N MET A 336 8.52 -10.64 4.01
CA MET A 336 8.87 -10.70 5.44
C MET A 336 10.22 -11.38 5.67
N HIS A 337 10.51 -12.48 4.98
CA HIS A 337 11.80 -13.18 5.06
C HIS A 337 12.95 -12.29 4.55
N VAL A 338 12.81 -11.66 3.38
CA VAL A 338 13.79 -10.69 2.85
C VAL A 338 13.95 -9.49 3.79
N GLY A 339 12.85 -8.95 4.32
CA GLY A 339 12.88 -7.85 5.27
C GLY A 339 13.58 -8.19 6.59
N LEU A 340 13.53 -9.45 7.03
CA LEU A 340 14.28 -9.94 8.19
C LEU A 340 15.76 -10.18 7.84
N ALA A 341 16.04 -10.82 6.70
CA ALA A 341 17.40 -11.05 6.19
C ALA A 341 18.20 -9.75 6.04
N LEU A 342 17.57 -8.69 5.52
CA LEU A 342 18.17 -7.35 5.43
C LEU A 342 18.51 -6.77 6.81
N ARG A 343 17.60 -6.90 7.79
CA ARG A 343 17.83 -6.38 9.16
C ARG A 343 18.97 -7.12 9.85
N SER A 344 18.99 -8.44 9.79
CA SER A 344 20.09 -9.27 10.31
C SER A 344 21.40 -8.99 9.57
N GLY A 345 21.36 -8.81 8.25
CA GLY A 345 22.54 -8.44 7.45
C GLY A 345 23.13 -7.07 7.81
N TYR A 346 22.29 -6.07 8.10
CA TYR A 346 22.75 -4.79 8.64
C TYR A 346 23.33 -4.92 10.06
N PHE A 347 22.69 -5.70 10.93
CA PHE A 347 23.17 -5.95 12.29
C PHE A 347 24.55 -6.61 12.30
N LEU A 348 24.77 -7.58 11.40
CA LEU A 348 26.05 -8.26 11.19
C LEU A 348 27.10 -7.45 10.40
N GLY A 349 26.74 -6.24 9.95
CA GLY A 349 27.63 -5.36 9.17
C GLY A 349 28.02 -5.90 7.80
N LEU A 350 27.18 -6.76 7.20
CA LEU A 350 27.44 -7.34 5.88
C LEU A 350 27.52 -6.29 4.77
N ASP A 351 26.80 -5.17 4.95
CA ASP A 351 26.79 -4.01 4.05
C ASP A 351 28.18 -3.43 3.79
N ARG A 352 29.10 -3.55 4.76
CA ARG A 352 30.49 -3.09 4.64
C ARG A 352 31.27 -3.81 3.55
N THR A 353 30.93 -5.09 3.27
CA THR A 353 31.56 -5.88 2.20
C THR A 353 31.20 -5.42 0.78
N SER A 354 30.28 -4.46 0.65
CA SER A 354 29.97 -3.78 -0.62
C SER A 354 31.14 -2.93 -1.14
N PHE A 355 32.08 -2.54 -0.27
CA PHE A 355 33.25 -1.73 -0.62
C PHE A 355 34.51 -2.60 -0.62
N ARG A 356 35.39 -2.40 -1.60
CA ARG A 356 36.75 -2.98 -1.58
C ARG A 356 37.63 -2.14 -0.63
N GLY A 357 37.98 -2.69 0.52
CA GLY A 357 38.77 -2.05 1.59
C GLY A 357 39.73 -3.02 2.29
N ASP A 358 40.65 -2.50 3.11
CA ASP A 358 41.92 -3.16 3.49
C ASP A 358 41.82 -4.63 3.96
N ALA A 359 42.50 -5.50 3.20
CA ALA A 359 42.62 -6.94 3.41
C ALA A 359 43.34 -7.29 4.72
N SER A 360 42.57 -7.35 5.81
CA SER A 360 43.04 -7.62 7.18
C SER A 360 42.24 -8.72 7.90
N GLY A 361 41.31 -9.39 7.19
CA GLY A 361 40.51 -10.50 7.70
C GLY A 361 40.58 -11.74 6.82
N ASP A 362 39.97 -12.83 7.28
CA ASP A 362 39.83 -14.07 6.51
C ASP A 362 39.06 -13.85 5.20
N THR A 363 39.74 -14.13 4.09
CA THR A 363 39.22 -13.95 2.73
C THR A 363 38.04 -14.87 2.41
N GLU A 364 37.92 -16.06 3.01
CA GLU A 364 36.77 -16.95 2.80
C GLU A 364 35.53 -16.38 3.50
N THR A 365 35.66 -16.00 4.77
CA THR A 365 34.58 -15.36 5.54
C THR A 365 34.11 -14.05 4.92
N GLU A 366 35.02 -13.20 4.42
CA GLU A 366 34.62 -11.95 3.75
C GLU A 366 33.90 -12.23 2.42
N ALA A 367 34.36 -13.21 1.63
CA ALA A 367 33.70 -13.63 0.40
C ALA A 367 32.28 -14.17 0.65
N ARG A 368 32.08 -14.98 1.69
CA ARG A 368 30.75 -15.46 2.11
C ARG A 368 29.83 -14.31 2.50
N ARG A 369 30.31 -13.38 3.34
CA ARG A 369 29.56 -12.17 3.73
C ARG A 369 29.17 -11.32 2.53
N ARG A 370 30.06 -11.16 1.53
CA ARG A 370 29.81 -10.44 0.27
C ARG A 370 28.77 -11.13 -0.60
N LEU A 371 28.82 -12.46 -0.72
CA LEU A 371 27.81 -13.25 -1.43
C LEU A 371 26.42 -13.08 -0.77
N ALA A 372 26.32 -13.30 0.54
CA ALA A 372 25.09 -13.13 1.29
C ALA A 372 24.50 -11.70 1.16
N TRP A 373 25.33 -10.66 1.24
CA TRP A 373 24.87 -9.28 1.03
C TRP A 373 24.42 -8.99 -0.40
N THR A 374 25.11 -9.54 -1.40
CA THR A 374 24.72 -9.39 -2.81
C THR A 374 23.39 -10.10 -3.07
N CYS A 375 23.16 -11.27 -2.46
CA CYS A 375 21.87 -11.97 -2.49
C CYS A 375 20.77 -11.17 -1.77
N CYS A 376 21.05 -10.55 -0.61
CA CYS A 376 20.11 -9.62 0.03
C CYS A 376 19.64 -8.52 -0.92
N TYR A 377 20.57 -7.89 -1.66
CA TYR A 377 20.21 -6.90 -2.67
C TYR A 377 19.37 -7.50 -3.81
N ILE A 378 19.78 -8.64 -4.36
CA ILE A 378 19.05 -9.28 -5.47
C ILE A 378 17.62 -9.64 -5.06
N SER A 379 17.45 -10.35 -3.95
CA SER A 379 16.14 -10.77 -3.46
C SER A 379 15.23 -9.57 -3.16
N ASP A 380 15.77 -8.52 -2.54
CA ASP A 380 15.05 -7.27 -2.26
C ASP A 380 14.59 -6.52 -3.53
N ARG A 381 15.45 -6.39 -4.55
CA ARG A 381 15.06 -5.80 -5.83
C ARG A 381 13.95 -6.61 -6.51
N LEU A 382 14.11 -7.92 -6.57
CA LEU A 382 13.17 -8.79 -7.25
C LEU A 382 11.81 -8.84 -6.55
N ILE A 383 11.76 -8.88 -5.20
CA ILE A 383 10.48 -8.81 -4.46
C ILE A 383 9.83 -7.42 -4.55
N SER A 384 10.60 -6.34 -4.57
CA SER A 384 10.07 -4.97 -4.77
C SER A 384 9.37 -4.83 -6.13
N VAL A 385 9.95 -5.42 -7.18
CA VAL A 385 9.31 -5.55 -8.50
C VAL A 385 8.07 -6.45 -8.45
N ARG A 386 8.09 -7.56 -7.71
CA ARG A 386 6.92 -8.47 -7.61
C ARG A 386 5.69 -7.85 -6.94
N ILE A 387 5.90 -7.05 -5.89
CA ILE A 387 4.84 -6.45 -5.07
C ILE A 387 4.48 -5.02 -5.55
N GLY A 388 5.31 -4.39 -6.37
CA GLY A 388 5.10 -3.01 -6.82
C GLY A 388 5.27 -1.98 -5.70
N ARG A 389 6.16 -2.25 -4.74
CA ARG A 389 6.40 -1.42 -3.54
C ARG A 389 7.86 -1.02 -3.45
N ALA A 390 8.08 0.25 -3.10
CA ALA A 390 9.40 0.82 -2.91
C ALA A 390 10.13 0.24 -1.68
N PHE A 391 11.46 0.39 -1.73
CA PHE A 391 12.50 -0.23 -0.90
C PHE A 391 12.46 0.05 0.62
N TRP A 392 12.96 -0.91 1.40
CA TRP A 392 13.18 -0.81 2.85
C TRP A 392 14.52 -0.20 3.29
N SER A 393 15.54 -0.11 2.44
CA SER A 393 16.88 0.33 2.85
C SER A 393 17.31 1.69 2.28
N ARG A 394 18.26 2.32 2.97
CA ARG A 394 19.01 3.51 2.52
C ARG A 394 20.52 3.27 2.55
N GLY A 395 20.95 2.02 2.67
CA GLY A 395 22.36 1.66 2.65
C GLY A 395 22.92 1.62 1.23
N PRO A 396 24.24 1.41 1.10
CA PRO A 396 24.86 1.21 -0.21
C PRO A 396 24.30 -0.07 -0.85
N GLY A 397 23.86 0.03 -2.10
CA GLY A 397 23.76 -1.15 -2.94
C GLY A 397 25.16 -1.75 -3.17
N PRO A 398 25.25 -3.03 -3.61
CA PRO A 398 26.52 -3.58 -4.06
C PRO A 398 27.11 -2.67 -5.13
N MET A 399 28.43 -2.42 -5.06
CA MET A 399 29.11 -1.54 -6.00
C MET A 399 28.79 -1.91 -7.46
N THR A 400 28.55 -0.88 -8.28
CA THR A 400 28.59 -1.04 -9.74
C THR A 400 29.97 -1.57 -10.13
N GLY A 401 30.04 -2.82 -10.59
CA GLY A 401 31.30 -3.46 -10.99
C GLY A 401 31.79 -4.64 -10.14
N LEU A 402 30.95 -5.25 -9.30
CA LEU A 402 31.23 -6.63 -8.84
C LEU A 402 31.30 -7.58 -10.05
N VAL A 403 32.29 -8.46 -10.06
CA VAL A 403 32.55 -9.44 -11.11
C VAL A 403 32.55 -10.86 -10.56
N SER A 404 32.45 -11.87 -11.43
CA SER A 404 32.52 -13.29 -11.05
C SER A 404 33.70 -13.63 -10.12
N GLN A 405 34.86 -12.98 -10.29
CA GLN A 405 36.04 -13.15 -9.43
C GLN A 405 35.83 -12.71 -7.96
N ASP A 406 34.86 -11.83 -7.67
CA ASP A 406 34.55 -11.42 -6.30
C ASP A 406 33.80 -12.51 -5.49
N PHE A 407 33.40 -13.61 -6.15
CA PHE A 407 32.61 -14.73 -5.61
C PHE A 407 33.34 -16.09 -5.76
N PRO A 408 34.46 -16.32 -5.06
CA PRO A 408 35.29 -17.53 -5.22
C PRO A 408 34.53 -18.84 -4.93
N SER A 409 33.55 -18.84 -4.03
CA SER A 409 32.73 -20.03 -3.71
C SER A 409 31.82 -20.51 -4.85
N LEU A 410 31.58 -19.65 -5.85
CA LEU A 410 30.74 -19.95 -7.02
C LEU A 410 31.54 -20.33 -8.27
N GLN A 411 32.87 -20.23 -8.22
CA GLN A 411 33.74 -20.60 -9.34
C GLN A 411 33.67 -22.12 -9.61
N PRO A 412 33.82 -22.56 -10.87
CA PRO A 412 33.87 -23.98 -11.20
C PRO A 412 35.17 -24.60 -10.66
N VAL A 413 35.08 -25.75 -9.99
CA VAL A 413 36.26 -26.46 -9.43
C VAL A 413 36.90 -27.37 -10.48
N LYS A 414 36.12 -27.79 -11.48
CA LYS A 414 36.53 -28.59 -12.64
C LYS A 414 36.11 -27.91 -13.93
N SER A 415 36.79 -28.20 -15.04
CA SER A 415 36.46 -27.60 -16.35
C SER A 415 35.07 -27.96 -16.89
N ASP A 416 34.47 -29.04 -16.38
CA ASP A 416 33.13 -29.52 -16.78
C ASP A 416 32.01 -29.03 -15.83
N GLU A 417 32.35 -28.30 -14.76
CA GLU A 417 31.37 -27.73 -13.83
C GLU A 417 30.82 -26.39 -14.34
N GLU A 418 29.56 -26.10 -13.97
CA GLU A 418 28.93 -24.82 -14.32
C GLU A 418 29.61 -23.63 -13.62
N ASP A 419 29.81 -22.56 -14.39
CA ASP A 419 30.32 -21.28 -13.89
C ASP A 419 29.18 -20.47 -13.25
N TYR A 420 28.77 -20.90 -12.06
CA TYR A 420 27.76 -20.21 -11.26
C TYR A 420 28.16 -18.77 -10.95
N ALA A 421 29.46 -18.45 -10.88
CA ALA A 421 29.93 -17.08 -10.66
C ALA A 421 29.60 -16.13 -11.83
N LYS A 422 29.73 -16.58 -13.09
CA LYS A 422 29.27 -15.82 -14.27
C LYS A 422 27.75 -15.74 -14.35
N ILE A 423 27.02 -16.82 -14.06
CA ILE A 423 25.54 -16.83 -14.05
C ILE A 423 25.01 -15.86 -12.98
N PHE A 424 25.64 -15.85 -11.80
CA PHE A 424 25.31 -14.92 -10.71
C PHE A 424 25.64 -13.48 -11.08
N GLN A 425 26.77 -13.21 -11.74
CA GLN A 425 27.10 -11.88 -12.25
C GLN A 425 26.06 -11.41 -13.30
N ALA A 426 25.67 -12.26 -14.25
CA ALA A 426 24.66 -11.93 -15.24
C ALA A 426 23.30 -11.62 -14.58
N THR A 427 22.94 -12.37 -13.53
CA THR A 427 21.74 -12.15 -12.71
C THR A 427 21.80 -10.82 -11.95
N LEU A 428 22.95 -10.47 -11.38
CA LEU A 428 23.16 -9.18 -10.71
C LEU A 428 23.05 -8.00 -11.68
N ASP A 429 23.71 -8.07 -12.84
CA ASP A 429 23.61 -7.07 -13.92
C ASP A 429 22.15 -6.88 -14.36
N LEU A 430 21.39 -7.97 -14.54
CA LEU A 430 19.98 -7.92 -14.90
C LEU A 430 19.13 -7.30 -13.78
N THR A 431 19.44 -7.63 -12.53
CA THR A 431 18.72 -7.12 -11.35
C THR A 431 18.96 -5.63 -11.13
N GLN A 432 20.12 -5.10 -11.51
CA GLN A 432 20.36 -3.65 -11.59
C GLN A 432 19.50 -2.98 -12.66
N LEU A 433 19.25 -3.63 -13.81
CA LEU A 433 18.31 -3.12 -14.81
C LEU A 433 16.87 -3.14 -14.30
N TYR A 434 16.43 -4.22 -13.65
CA TYR A 434 15.14 -4.27 -12.92
C TYR A 434 14.99 -3.10 -11.94
N ASN A 435 16.03 -2.85 -11.16
CA ASN A 435 16.04 -1.72 -10.23
C ASN A 435 15.80 -0.39 -10.95
N ASN A 436 16.61 -0.09 -11.97
CA ASN A 436 16.56 1.20 -12.64
C ASN A 436 15.23 1.43 -13.35
N VAL A 437 14.65 0.38 -13.95
CA VAL A 437 13.29 0.41 -14.53
C VAL A 437 12.25 0.69 -13.46
N HIS A 438 12.32 0.01 -12.31
CA HIS A 438 11.39 0.20 -11.19
C HIS A 438 11.51 1.60 -10.57
N ASP A 439 12.72 2.05 -10.23
CA ASP A 439 12.97 3.35 -9.61
C ASP A 439 12.63 4.53 -10.52
N VAL A 440 12.70 4.39 -11.85
CA VAL A 440 12.31 5.47 -12.78
C VAL A 440 10.81 5.39 -13.10
N LEU A 441 10.35 4.30 -13.72
CA LEU A 441 8.98 4.20 -14.22
C LEU A 441 7.97 3.99 -13.09
N TYR A 442 8.34 3.23 -12.05
CA TYR A 442 7.45 2.79 -10.96
C TYR A 442 7.74 3.46 -9.59
N SER A 443 8.53 4.55 -9.57
CA SER A 443 8.91 5.34 -8.36
C SER A 443 7.77 5.63 -7.37
N GLY A 444 6.54 5.78 -7.86
CA GLY A 444 5.37 5.96 -7.02
C GLY A 444 4.14 6.35 -7.84
N MET A 445 2.95 6.01 -7.33
CA MET A 445 1.67 6.17 -8.06
C MET A 445 1.50 7.57 -8.70
N ARG A 446 1.87 8.65 -7.99
CA ARG A 446 1.72 10.02 -8.49
C ARG A 446 2.72 10.36 -9.60
N THR A 447 4.00 10.00 -9.45
CA THR A 447 5.05 10.28 -10.43
C THR A 447 4.86 9.43 -11.68
N SER A 448 4.57 8.13 -11.52
CA SER A 448 4.24 7.24 -12.63
C SER A 448 3.03 7.73 -13.42
N ASN A 449 1.90 8.04 -12.76
CA ASN A 449 0.70 8.52 -13.46
C ASN A 449 0.93 9.88 -14.15
N GLN A 450 1.72 10.78 -13.56
CA GLN A 450 2.09 12.05 -14.21
C GLN A 450 2.94 11.80 -15.47
N MET A 451 3.93 10.90 -15.39
CA MET A 451 4.79 10.55 -16.52
C MET A 451 4.01 9.88 -17.66
N MET A 452 3.05 9.01 -17.32
CA MET A 452 2.12 8.39 -18.28
C MET A 452 1.28 9.44 -19.02
N LEU A 453 0.75 10.45 -18.31
CA LEU A 453 -0.11 11.48 -18.91
C LEU A 453 0.66 12.53 -19.73
N MET A 454 1.91 12.84 -19.36
CA MET A 454 2.74 13.82 -20.07
C MET A 454 3.50 13.22 -21.26
N GLY A 455 3.64 11.89 -21.35
CA GLY A 455 4.41 11.22 -22.42
C GLY A 455 5.93 11.19 -22.20
N ASP A 456 6.44 11.82 -21.14
CA ASP A 456 7.87 11.90 -20.79
C ASP A 456 8.55 10.52 -20.61
N TYR A 457 7.77 9.45 -20.48
CA TYR A 457 8.24 8.09 -20.25
C TYR A 457 8.94 7.47 -21.48
N VAL A 458 8.61 7.90 -22.69
CA VAL A 458 9.03 7.27 -23.95
C VAL A 458 10.56 7.17 -24.05
N LYS A 459 11.26 8.24 -23.67
CA LYS A 459 12.73 8.29 -23.65
C LYS A 459 13.32 7.25 -22.69
N TYR A 460 12.77 7.16 -21.48
CA TYR A 460 13.27 6.20 -20.48
C TYR A 460 13.03 4.76 -20.92
N VAL A 461 11.87 4.46 -21.51
CA VAL A 461 11.58 3.12 -22.07
C VAL A 461 12.55 2.77 -23.18
N ASP A 462 12.88 3.69 -24.09
CA ASP A 462 13.89 3.46 -25.14
C ASP A 462 15.30 3.24 -24.57
N ASP A 463 15.74 4.09 -23.64
CA ASP A 463 17.04 3.95 -22.95
C ASP A 463 17.15 2.57 -22.24
N PHE A 464 16.07 2.14 -21.57
CA PHE A 464 16.01 0.82 -20.93
C PHE A 464 15.99 -0.34 -21.92
N ARG A 465 15.23 -0.25 -23.01
CA ARG A 465 15.22 -1.27 -24.09
C ARG A 465 16.62 -1.49 -24.65
N LEU A 466 17.38 -0.40 -24.89
CA LEU A 466 18.77 -0.49 -25.33
C LEU A 466 19.69 -1.13 -24.27
N ALA A 467 19.50 -0.81 -22.99
CA ALA A 467 20.27 -1.43 -21.90
C ALA A 467 19.97 -2.94 -21.77
N ILE A 468 18.70 -3.35 -21.89
CA ILE A 468 18.24 -4.73 -21.89
C ILE A 468 18.83 -5.49 -23.09
N LEU A 469 18.80 -4.93 -24.30
CA LEU A 469 19.43 -5.54 -25.48
C LEU A 469 20.95 -5.70 -25.34
N ARG A 470 21.65 -4.73 -24.72
CA ARG A 470 23.08 -4.85 -24.40
C ARG A 470 23.36 -5.99 -23.43
N TRP A 471 22.49 -6.21 -22.44
CA TRP A 471 22.60 -7.37 -21.55
C TRP A 471 22.50 -8.68 -22.32
N LYS A 472 21.53 -8.82 -23.25
CA LYS A 472 21.40 -10.03 -24.11
C LYS A 472 22.60 -10.24 -25.02
N SER A 473 23.18 -9.16 -25.57
CA SER A 473 24.41 -9.23 -26.37
C SER A 473 25.61 -9.72 -25.55
N ARG A 474 25.72 -9.30 -24.27
CA ARG A 474 26.82 -9.68 -23.37
C ARG A 474 26.68 -11.08 -22.79
N TRP A 475 25.46 -11.48 -22.40
CA TRP A 475 25.23 -12.67 -21.57
C TRP A 475 24.40 -13.76 -22.27
N GLY A 476 23.73 -13.47 -23.39
CA GLY A 476 22.88 -14.42 -24.10
C GLY A 476 23.61 -15.58 -24.79
N SER A 477 24.94 -15.46 -24.97
CA SER A 477 25.82 -16.51 -25.49
C SER A 477 26.58 -17.26 -24.40
N LEU A 478 26.27 -17.05 -23.12
CA LEU A 478 26.94 -17.71 -22.00
C LEU A 478 26.71 -19.23 -22.05
N SER A 479 27.80 -19.99 -22.08
CA SER A 479 27.78 -21.45 -22.00
C SER A 479 27.32 -21.91 -20.61
N CYS A 480 26.06 -22.32 -20.51
CA CYS A 480 25.43 -22.87 -19.32
C CYS A 480 24.43 -23.97 -19.72
N SER A 481 24.03 -24.79 -18.75
CA SER A 481 23.04 -25.85 -18.96
C SER A 481 21.68 -25.31 -19.36
N THR A 482 20.85 -26.14 -19.99
CA THR A 482 19.49 -25.80 -20.43
C THR A 482 18.64 -25.16 -19.31
N PRO A 483 18.52 -25.72 -18.08
CA PRO A 483 17.72 -25.08 -17.03
C PRO A 483 18.27 -23.73 -16.59
N MET A 484 19.59 -23.55 -16.47
CA MET A 484 20.16 -22.24 -16.11
C MET A 484 19.93 -21.20 -17.20
N ARG A 485 20.14 -21.57 -18.47
CA ARG A 485 19.86 -20.72 -19.62
C ARG A 485 18.40 -20.28 -19.65
N ALA A 486 17.47 -21.22 -19.46
CA ALA A 486 16.05 -20.91 -19.39
C ALA A 486 15.72 -19.94 -18.24
N THR A 487 16.31 -20.07 -17.05
CA THR A 487 16.09 -19.10 -15.96
C THR A 487 16.57 -17.69 -16.32
N MET A 488 17.69 -17.58 -17.04
CA MET A 488 18.23 -16.31 -17.54
C MET A 488 17.35 -15.72 -18.65
N GLN A 489 16.90 -16.53 -19.61
CA GLN A 489 15.99 -16.11 -20.68
C GLN A 489 14.63 -15.67 -20.12
N LEU A 490 14.02 -16.44 -19.22
CA LEU A 490 12.77 -16.08 -18.55
C LEU A 490 12.90 -14.75 -17.79
N SER A 491 13.98 -14.58 -17.01
CA SER A 491 14.24 -13.31 -16.32
C SER A 491 14.44 -12.14 -17.30
N TYR A 492 15.07 -12.39 -18.45
CA TYR A 492 15.24 -11.37 -19.49
C TYR A 492 13.91 -10.98 -20.17
N GLU A 493 13.10 -11.97 -20.55
CA GLU A 493 11.80 -11.75 -21.19
C GLU A 493 10.80 -11.09 -20.23
N TYR A 494 10.82 -11.46 -18.94
CA TYR A 494 10.00 -10.76 -17.94
C TYR A 494 10.44 -9.29 -17.77
N LEU A 495 11.74 -8.96 -17.89
CA LEU A 495 12.19 -7.57 -17.86
C LEU A 495 11.74 -6.80 -19.12
N ARG A 496 11.87 -7.39 -20.33
CA ARG A 496 11.32 -6.81 -21.56
C ARG A 496 9.83 -6.50 -21.39
N LEU A 497 9.06 -7.48 -20.92
CA LEU A 497 7.62 -7.35 -20.68
C LEU A 497 7.34 -6.22 -19.66
N TYR A 498 7.96 -6.27 -18.48
CA TYR A 498 7.76 -5.28 -17.40
C TYR A 498 8.05 -3.85 -17.86
N THR A 499 9.16 -3.61 -18.57
CA THR A 499 9.52 -2.28 -19.08
C THR A 499 8.52 -1.76 -20.13
N ASN A 500 8.06 -2.60 -21.06
CA ASN A 500 7.17 -2.17 -22.14
C ASN A 500 5.69 -2.13 -21.72
N ALA A 501 5.28 -2.93 -20.72
CA ALA A 501 3.95 -2.89 -20.12
C ALA A 501 3.61 -1.51 -19.53
N PHE A 502 4.61 -0.75 -19.08
CA PHE A 502 4.43 0.64 -18.64
C PHE A 502 3.84 1.53 -19.74
N ALA A 503 4.37 1.41 -20.97
CA ALA A 503 3.89 2.17 -22.13
C ALA A 503 2.46 1.78 -22.50
N PHE A 504 2.13 0.50 -22.44
CA PHE A 504 0.76 0.05 -22.69
C PHE A 504 -0.22 0.59 -21.63
N GLN A 505 0.16 0.58 -20.36
CA GLN A 505 -0.63 1.23 -19.30
C GLN A 505 -0.74 2.75 -19.48
N ALA A 506 0.30 3.41 -20.00
CA ALA A 506 0.26 4.83 -20.31
C ALA A 506 -0.74 5.14 -21.44
N ALA A 507 -0.68 4.38 -22.55
CA ALA A 507 -1.61 4.49 -23.67
C ALA A 507 -3.08 4.27 -23.25
N ILE A 508 -3.35 3.29 -22.38
CA ILE A 508 -4.69 3.08 -21.78
C ILE A 508 -5.10 4.30 -20.95
N SER A 509 -4.19 4.81 -20.10
CA SER A 509 -4.47 5.96 -19.22
C SER A 509 -4.76 7.24 -20.01
N GLN A 510 -4.04 7.46 -21.12
CA GLN A 510 -4.27 8.58 -22.03
C GLN A 510 -5.60 8.43 -22.81
N SER A 511 -5.92 7.23 -23.31
CA SER A 511 -7.19 6.93 -24.00
C SER A 511 -8.42 7.14 -23.11
N LEU A 512 -8.32 6.78 -21.82
CA LEU A 512 -9.39 7.01 -20.84
C LEU A 512 -9.59 8.51 -20.52
N VAL A 513 -8.53 9.32 -20.60
CA VAL A 513 -8.62 10.78 -20.42
C VAL A 513 -9.12 11.49 -21.69
N SER A 514 -8.89 10.95 -22.88
CA SER A 514 -9.35 11.55 -24.14
C SER A 514 -10.81 11.25 -24.49
N LYS A 515 -11.45 10.28 -23.83
CA LYS A 515 -12.89 9.98 -23.98
C LYS A 515 -13.70 11.27 -23.82
N HIS A 516 -14.58 11.60 -24.76
CA HIS A 516 -15.43 12.79 -24.64
C HIS A 516 -16.70 12.49 -23.84
N LYS A 517 -17.17 13.47 -23.05
CA LYS A 517 -18.32 13.33 -22.12
C LYS A 517 -19.67 12.97 -22.77
N ASN A 518 -19.77 13.05 -24.10
CA ASN A 518 -21.00 12.80 -24.86
C ASN A 518 -21.01 11.41 -25.56
N ASN A 519 -19.99 10.56 -25.33
CA ASN A 519 -19.89 9.27 -26.01
C ASN A 519 -20.46 8.14 -25.12
N ASN A 520 -21.67 7.68 -25.43
CA ASN A 520 -22.39 6.63 -24.67
C ASN A 520 -21.67 5.27 -24.63
N GLN A 521 -20.69 5.05 -25.51
CA GLN A 521 -19.92 3.82 -25.66
C GLN A 521 -19.27 3.36 -24.34
N SER A 522 -19.21 2.05 -24.08
CA SER A 522 -18.68 1.51 -22.82
C SER A 522 -17.18 1.81 -22.61
N GLN A 523 -16.63 1.62 -21.40
CA GLN A 523 -15.16 1.79 -21.22
C GLN A 523 -14.40 0.75 -22.03
N ARG A 524 -14.87 -0.51 -22.00
CA ARG A 524 -14.29 -1.61 -22.75
C ARG A 524 -14.36 -1.38 -24.25
N GLU A 525 -15.49 -0.92 -24.75
CA GLU A 525 -15.70 -0.63 -26.18
C GLU A 525 -14.88 0.58 -26.65
N HIS A 526 -14.80 1.66 -25.88
CA HIS A 526 -13.96 2.83 -26.20
C HIS A 526 -12.47 2.45 -26.28
N LEU A 527 -11.99 1.64 -25.33
CA LEU A 527 -10.64 1.09 -25.39
C LEU A 527 -10.47 0.18 -26.62
N ARG A 528 -11.41 -0.74 -26.87
CA ARG A 528 -11.35 -1.64 -28.03
C ARG A 528 -11.37 -0.89 -29.36
N ALA A 529 -12.14 0.19 -29.47
CA ALA A 529 -12.15 1.07 -30.64
C ALA A 529 -10.82 1.83 -30.81
N THR A 530 -10.23 2.32 -29.71
CA THR A 530 -8.91 2.98 -29.72
C THR A 530 -7.81 2.03 -30.17
N PHE A 531 -7.76 0.82 -29.61
CA PHE A 531 -6.72 -0.17 -29.87
C PHE A 531 -6.97 -1.02 -31.13
N ASN A 532 -8.11 -0.91 -31.80
CA ASN A 532 -8.37 -1.59 -33.09
C ASN A 532 -7.38 -1.19 -34.20
N ASN A 533 -6.68 -0.05 -34.05
CA ASN A 533 -5.60 0.36 -34.93
C ASN A 533 -4.33 0.75 -34.15
N VAL A 534 -3.80 -0.19 -33.35
CA VAL A 534 -2.56 -0.01 -32.57
C VAL A 534 -1.43 0.57 -33.42
N ALA A 535 -1.31 0.17 -34.68
CA ALA A 535 -0.26 0.64 -35.61
C ALA A 535 -0.24 2.17 -35.84
N SER A 536 -1.36 2.87 -35.59
CA SER A 536 -1.45 4.34 -35.68
C SER A 536 -1.04 5.07 -34.40
N MET A 537 -0.83 4.36 -33.28
CA MET A 537 -0.48 4.94 -32.00
C MET A 537 1.03 5.23 -31.89
N GLN A 538 1.40 6.31 -31.21
CA GLN A 538 2.82 6.64 -30.95
C GLN A 538 3.55 5.52 -30.17
N ASP A 539 2.81 4.80 -29.33
CA ASP A 539 3.32 3.74 -28.46
C ASP A 539 3.23 2.32 -29.06
N ALA A 540 2.82 2.19 -30.32
CA ALA A 540 2.58 0.91 -31.01
C ALA A 540 3.73 -0.10 -30.82
N ARG A 541 4.96 0.36 -31.01
CA ARG A 541 6.20 -0.44 -30.88
C ARG A 541 6.36 -1.05 -29.49
N PHE A 542 5.96 -0.35 -28.43
CA PHE A 542 6.07 -0.84 -27.06
C PHE A 542 4.95 -1.84 -26.75
N ILE A 543 3.74 -1.58 -27.25
CA ILE A 543 2.60 -2.49 -27.11
C ILE A 543 2.93 -3.83 -27.79
N TYR A 544 3.38 -3.82 -29.06
CA TYR A 544 3.77 -5.04 -29.75
C TYR A 544 4.94 -5.77 -29.07
N GLU A 545 5.96 -5.05 -28.58
CA GLU A 545 7.05 -5.67 -27.81
C GLU A 545 6.56 -6.33 -26.52
N SER A 546 5.63 -5.71 -25.80
CA SER A 546 5.10 -6.29 -24.57
C SER A 546 4.30 -7.57 -24.84
N VAL A 547 3.53 -7.63 -25.93
CA VAL A 547 2.85 -8.85 -26.38
C VAL A 547 3.86 -9.90 -26.85
N ASP A 548 4.92 -9.52 -27.57
CA ASP A 548 6.01 -10.41 -27.99
C ASP A 548 6.73 -11.03 -26.78
N ALA A 549 7.19 -10.22 -25.83
CA ALA A 549 7.89 -10.66 -24.63
C ALA A 549 7.01 -11.56 -23.74
N ALA A 550 5.71 -11.28 -23.61
CA ALA A 550 4.78 -12.14 -22.89
C ALA A 550 4.59 -13.51 -23.58
N LYS A 551 4.50 -13.56 -24.92
CA LYS A 551 4.47 -14.82 -25.67
C LYS A 551 5.80 -15.57 -25.52
N ALA A 552 6.92 -14.90 -25.72
CA ALA A 552 8.27 -15.48 -25.62
C ALA A 552 8.51 -16.11 -24.24
N TYR A 553 8.11 -15.43 -23.16
CA TYR A 553 8.18 -15.97 -21.79
C TYR A 553 7.42 -17.31 -21.68
N LEU A 554 6.16 -17.37 -22.14
CA LEU A 554 5.36 -18.58 -22.08
C LEU A 554 5.88 -19.68 -23.01
N THR A 555 6.40 -19.33 -24.19
CA THR A 555 7.04 -20.28 -25.12
C THR A 555 8.26 -20.94 -24.48
N ILE A 556 9.17 -20.17 -23.86
CA ILE A 556 10.34 -20.73 -23.16
C ILE A 556 9.89 -21.65 -22.02
N LEU A 557 8.90 -21.22 -21.23
CA LEU A 557 8.38 -22.00 -20.10
C LEU A 557 7.75 -23.34 -20.53
N VAL A 558 7.18 -23.42 -21.73
CA VAL A 558 6.50 -24.61 -22.24
C VAL A 558 7.42 -25.51 -23.09
N ASP A 559 8.29 -24.93 -23.90
CA ASP A 559 9.10 -25.65 -24.90
C ASP A 559 10.54 -25.94 -24.43
N GLU A 560 11.14 -25.10 -23.56
CA GLU A 560 12.53 -25.26 -23.08
C GLU A 560 12.63 -25.81 -21.63
N VAL A 561 11.60 -25.63 -20.79
CA VAL A 561 11.62 -26.05 -19.37
C VAL A 561 10.82 -27.32 -19.13
N HIS A 562 11.49 -28.40 -18.70
CA HIS A 562 10.82 -29.64 -18.31
C HIS A 562 10.03 -29.46 -17.00
N PRO A 563 8.73 -29.80 -16.93
CA PRO A 563 7.88 -29.53 -15.76
C PRO A 563 8.39 -30.23 -14.49
N GLU A 564 8.46 -31.57 -14.51
CA GLU A 564 8.78 -32.38 -13.33
C GLU A 564 10.26 -32.31 -12.90
N LYS A 565 11.19 -32.14 -13.85
CA LYS A 565 12.64 -32.19 -13.60
C LYS A 565 13.28 -30.83 -13.28
N HIS A 566 12.65 -29.73 -13.70
CA HIS A 566 13.22 -28.39 -13.58
C HIS A 566 12.23 -27.40 -12.98
N LEU A 567 11.07 -27.18 -13.62
CA LEU A 567 10.11 -26.17 -13.17
C LEU A 567 9.69 -26.37 -11.71
N HIS A 568 9.40 -27.62 -11.33
CA HIS A 568 9.07 -28.05 -9.96
C HIS A 568 10.04 -27.53 -8.87
N PHE A 569 11.33 -27.47 -9.19
CA PHE A 569 12.40 -27.04 -8.29
C PHE A 569 12.78 -25.56 -8.46
N MET A 570 12.30 -24.89 -9.51
CA MET A 570 12.62 -23.49 -9.77
C MET A 570 12.01 -22.55 -8.70
N PRO A 571 12.67 -21.41 -8.42
CA PRO A 571 12.16 -20.36 -7.53
C PRO A 571 10.74 -19.87 -7.88
N LEU A 572 9.96 -19.56 -6.84
CA LEU A 572 8.57 -19.09 -6.92
C LEU A 572 8.36 -17.95 -7.93
N ARG A 573 9.33 -17.03 -8.05
CA ARG A 573 9.26 -15.88 -8.96
C ARG A 573 8.95 -16.24 -10.41
N PHE A 574 9.41 -17.40 -10.90
CA PHE A 574 9.16 -17.82 -12.29
C PHE A 574 7.70 -18.21 -12.54
N TYR A 575 7.04 -18.85 -11.56
CA TYR A 575 5.60 -19.09 -11.60
C TYR A 575 4.83 -17.76 -11.67
N LEU A 576 5.17 -16.81 -10.79
CA LEU A 576 4.53 -15.50 -10.71
C LEU A 576 4.73 -14.64 -11.98
N TYR A 577 5.90 -14.71 -12.61
CA TYR A 577 6.16 -14.04 -13.89
C TYR A 577 5.38 -14.68 -15.06
N GLY A 578 5.23 -16.01 -15.08
CA GLY A 578 4.38 -16.71 -16.06
C GLY A 578 2.91 -16.34 -15.93
N ILE A 579 2.40 -16.26 -14.70
CA ILE A 579 1.02 -15.81 -14.42
C ILE A 579 0.83 -14.36 -14.86
N TYR A 580 1.79 -13.49 -14.58
CA TYR A 580 1.77 -12.10 -15.06
C TYR A 580 1.68 -12.04 -16.59
N ALA A 581 2.50 -12.81 -17.32
CA ALA A 581 2.46 -12.88 -18.78
C ALA A 581 1.11 -13.38 -19.32
N ALA A 582 0.54 -14.43 -18.72
CA ALA A 582 -0.76 -14.97 -19.14
C ALA A 582 -1.94 -14.00 -18.87
N VAL A 583 -1.93 -13.28 -17.73
CA VAL A 583 -2.94 -12.24 -17.42
C VAL A 583 -2.73 -11.00 -18.31
N PHE A 584 -1.49 -10.62 -18.59
CA PHE A 584 -1.17 -9.53 -19.52
C PHE A 584 -1.74 -9.81 -20.92
N LEU A 585 -1.52 -11.01 -21.46
CA LEU A 585 -2.04 -11.43 -22.76
C LEU A 585 -3.58 -11.44 -22.78
N TYR A 586 -4.24 -11.84 -21.68
CA TYR A 586 -5.69 -11.77 -21.55
C TYR A 586 -6.21 -10.33 -21.64
N LYS A 587 -5.49 -9.37 -21.04
CA LYS A 587 -5.84 -7.94 -21.11
C LYS A 587 -5.63 -7.38 -22.52
N ALA A 588 -4.47 -7.62 -23.13
CA ALA A 588 -4.20 -7.21 -24.51
C ALA A 588 -5.25 -7.76 -25.50
N ARG A 589 -5.65 -9.03 -25.35
CA ARG A 589 -6.79 -9.63 -26.08
C ARG A 589 -8.10 -8.89 -25.82
N SER A 590 -8.42 -8.62 -24.55
CA SER A 590 -9.67 -7.94 -24.16
C SER A 590 -9.78 -6.51 -24.69
N PHE A 591 -8.65 -5.84 -24.97
CA PHE A 591 -8.58 -4.53 -25.61
C PHE A 591 -8.49 -4.58 -27.15
N GLY A 592 -8.44 -5.77 -27.77
CA GLY A 592 -8.37 -5.89 -29.24
C GLY A 592 -7.01 -5.57 -29.85
N VAL A 593 -5.92 -5.71 -29.09
CA VAL A 593 -4.53 -5.49 -29.58
C VAL A 593 -4.06 -6.61 -30.51
N MET A 594 -4.67 -7.80 -30.42
CA MET A 594 -4.30 -8.99 -31.18
C MET A 594 -5.29 -9.26 -32.32
N LEU A 595 -4.80 -9.86 -33.41
CA LEU A 595 -5.66 -10.37 -34.48
C LEU A 595 -6.30 -11.70 -34.06
N ASN A 596 -7.52 -12.01 -34.53
CA ASN A 596 -8.24 -13.26 -34.19
C ASN A 596 -7.40 -14.55 -34.39
N SER A 597 -6.51 -14.57 -35.40
CA SER A 597 -5.60 -15.71 -35.66
C SER A 597 -4.43 -15.80 -34.67
N GLU A 598 -4.03 -14.69 -34.06
CA GLU A 598 -3.07 -14.62 -32.96
C GLU A 598 -3.76 -14.95 -31.62
N GLU A 599 -4.99 -14.48 -31.39
CA GLU A 599 -5.76 -14.80 -30.19
C GLU A 599 -5.92 -16.31 -29.98
N MET A 600 -6.16 -17.09 -31.04
CA MET A 600 -6.26 -18.55 -30.95
C MET A 600 -4.93 -19.19 -30.54
N LYS A 601 -3.80 -18.77 -31.15
CA LYS A 601 -2.45 -19.26 -30.80
C LYS A 601 -2.07 -18.91 -29.37
N VAL A 602 -2.43 -17.71 -28.91
CA VAL A 602 -2.19 -17.28 -27.52
C VAL A 602 -3.05 -18.09 -26.54
N ARG A 603 -4.30 -18.41 -26.89
CA ARG A 603 -5.17 -19.27 -26.07
C ARG A 603 -4.64 -20.70 -25.97
N GLU A 604 -4.13 -21.25 -27.07
CA GLU A 604 -3.44 -22.54 -27.09
C GLU A 604 -2.17 -22.52 -26.22
N LEU A 605 -1.33 -21.50 -26.36
CA LEU A 605 -0.10 -21.32 -25.57
C LEU A 605 -0.38 -21.20 -24.06
N VAL A 606 -1.44 -20.48 -23.67
CA VAL A 606 -1.87 -20.41 -22.27
C VAL A 606 -2.39 -21.77 -21.80
N SER A 607 -3.16 -22.50 -22.61
CA SER A 607 -3.62 -23.85 -22.24
C SER A 607 -2.47 -24.85 -22.09
N ARG A 608 -1.42 -24.76 -22.92
CA ARG A 608 -0.18 -25.55 -22.76
C ARG A 608 0.57 -25.13 -21.49
N THR A 609 0.59 -23.83 -21.18
CA THR A 609 1.16 -23.31 -19.93
C THR A 609 0.45 -23.87 -18.69
N THR A 610 -0.88 -23.90 -18.65
CA THR A 610 -1.60 -24.41 -17.46
C THR A 610 -1.39 -25.90 -17.24
N GLU A 611 -1.25 -26.68 -18.31
CA GLU A 611 -0.86 -28.09 -18.23
C GLU A 611 0.57 -28.29 -17.71
N VAL A 612 1.54 -27.50 -18.20
CA VAL A 612 2.93 -27.52 -17.69
C VAL A 612 2.99 -27.14 -16.21
N LEU A 613 2.22 -26.14 -15.78
CA LEU A 613 2.12 -25.73 -14.38
C LEU A 613 1.49 -26.81 -13.48
N LYS A 614 0.47 -27.53 -13.96
CA LYS A 614 -0.14 -28.67 -13.26
C LYS A 614 0.84 -29.82 -13.11
N ARG A 615 1.55 -30.19 -14.18
CA ARG A 615 2.54 -31.27 -14.17
C ARG A 615 3.77 -30.98 -13.31
N ALA A 616 4.08 -29.70 -13.09
CA ALA A 616 5.15 -29.28 -12.19
C ALA A 616 4.73 -29.25 -10.70
N SER A 617 3.47 -29.52 -10.36
CA SER A 617 2.95 -29.47 -8.98
C SER A 617 2.88 -30.84 -8.32
N ALA A 618 3.32 -30.92 -7.05
CA ALA A 618 3.25 -32.14 -6.24
C ALA A 618 1.82 -32.50 -5.78
N GLY A 619 0.87 -31.56 -5.82
CA GLY A 619 -0.50 -31.77 -5.35
C GLY A 619 -1.46 -30.64 -5.74
N PRO A 620 -2.77 -30.79 -5.46
CA PRO A 620 -3.80 -29.85 -5.88
C PRO A 620 -3.75 -28.50 -5.15
N ASP A 621 -3.17 -28.48 -3.94
CA ASP A 621 -2.99 -27.27 -3.13
C ASP A 621 -1.62 -26.59 -3.38
N ASP A 622 -0.77 -27.12 -4.27
CA ASP A 622 0.47 -26.47 -4.66
C ASP A 622 0.23 -25.26 -5.59
N ILE A 623 1.18 -24.34 -5.58
CA ILE A 623 1.18 -23.06 -6.27
C ILE A 623 0.95 -23.20 -7.78
N GLY A 624 1.61 -24.16 -8.44
CA GLY A 624 1.43 -24.40 -9.88
C GLY A 624 -0.01 -24.76 -10.23
N ALA A 625 -0.57 -25.78 -9.56
CA ALA A 625 -1.94 -26.25 -9.73
C ALA A 625 -2.99 -25.17 -9.41
N ARG A 626 -2.83 -24.45 -8.28
CA ARG A 626 -3.73 -23.36 -7.87
C ARG A 626 -3.79 -22.24 -8.91
N TYR A 627 -2.65 -21.81 -9.44
CA TYR A 627 -2.62 -20.76 -10.45
C TYR A 627 -3.00 -21.23 -11.86
N ALA A 628 -2.65 -22.45 -12.24
CA ALA A 628 -3.12 -23.07 -13.48
C ALA A 628 -4.65 -23.09 -13.55
N ARG A 629 -5.32 -23.48 -12.46
CA ARG A 629 -6.79 -23.47 -12.37
C ARG A 629 -7.38 -22.06 -12.51
N LEU A 630 -6.76 -21.04 -11.91
CA LEU A 630 -7.22 -19.65 -12.03
C LEU A 630 -7.04 -19.10 -13.46
N LEU A 631 -5.96 -19.48 -14.15
CA LEU A 631 -5.75 -19.14 -15.56
C LEU A 631 -6.73 -19.86 -16.47
N GLU A 632 -7.07 -21.12 -16.19
CA GLU A 632 -8.11 -21.85 -16.94
C GLU A 632 -9.47 -21.17 -16.82
N LEU A 633 -9.91 -20.83 -15.59
CA LEU A 633 -11.17 -20.10 -15.38
C LEU A 633 -11.17 -18.70 -16.04
N LEU A 634 -10.00 -18.05 -16.15
CA LEU A 634 -9.84 -16.78 -16.89
C LEU A 634 -9.95 -16.97 -18.42
N TRP A 635 -9.49 -18.09 -18.97
CA TRP A 635 -9.42 -18.33 -20.43
C TRP A 635 -10.50 -19.29 -20.99
N GLN A 636 -11.36 -19.82 -20.12
CA GLN A 636 -12.58 -20.52 -20.50
C GLN A 636 -13.55 -19.57 -21.23
N SER A 637 -14.23 -20.11 -22.23
CA SER A 637 -15.30 -19.39 -22.93
C SER A 637 -16.60 -19.61 -22.17
N LYS A 638 -17.42 -18.57 -22.02
CA LYS A 638 -18.80 -18.70 -21.53
C LYS A 638 -19.50 -19.72 -22.46
N PRO A 639 -20.01 -20.87 -21.97
CA PRO A 639 -20.72 -21.80 -22.85
C PRO A 639 -21.98 -21.11 -23.36
N ALA A 640 -22.17 -21.11 -24.68
CA ALA A 640 -23.45 -20.72 -25.25
C ALA A 640 -24.53 -21.71 -24.79
N PRO A 641 -25.76 -21.26 -24.46
CA PRO A 641 -26.82 -22.17 -24.07
C PRO A 641 -27.13 -23.10 -25.26
N ALA A 642 -26.86 -24.39 -25.07
CA ALA A 642 -27.03 -25.39 -26.12
C ALA A 642 -28.52 -25.63 -26.38
N LEU A 643 -28.94 -25.36 -27.62
CA LEU A 643 -30.24 -25.80 -28.14
C LEU A 643 -30.32 -27.33 -28.02
N SER A 644 -31.32 -27.81 -27.30
CA SER A 644 -31.70 -29.23 -27.28
C SER A 644 -33.24 -29.36 -27.27
N PRO A 645 -33.79 -30.46 -27.83
CA PRO A 645 -35.11 -30.40 -28.45
C PRO A 645 -36.28 -30.86 -27.56
N THR A 646 -37.47 -30.60 -28.10
CA THR A 646 -38.83 -30.91 -27.63
C THR A 646 -39.11 -32.29 -27.01
N ALA A 647 -40.18 -32.31 -26.20
CA ALA A 647 -40.96 -33.46 -25.68
C ALA A 647 -40.44 -34.08 -24.36
N THR A 648 -41.27 -34.40 -23.34
CA THR A 648 -42.73 -34.22 -23.14
C THR A 648 -43.08 -34.44 -21.66
N HIS A 649 -44.03 -33.65 -21.10
CA HIS A 649 -44.90 -33.95 -19.93
C HIS A 649 -44.27 -34.49 -18.60
N ARG A 650 -44.69 -34.09 -17.38
CA ARG A 650 -45.99 -33.53 -16.95
C ARG A 650 -45.88 -32.89 -15.55
N SER A 651 -46.68 -31.83 -15.33
CA SER A 651 -47.30 -31.41 -14.06
C SER A 651 -46.46 -31.17 -12.80
N SER A 652 -46.09 -29.90 -12.57
CA SER A 652 -46.30 -29.21 -11.28
C SER A 652 -46.24 -27.67 -11.40
N ASP A 653 -47.02 -27.10 -12.33
CA ASP A 653 -47.22 -25.64 -12.41
C ASP A 653 -48.42 -25.23 -11.56
N LEU A 654 -48.16 -24.39 -10.55
CA LEU A 654 -49.01 -23.29 -10.04
C LEU A 654 -48.31 -22.64 -8.85
N LEU A 655 -48.07 -21.31 -8.92
CA LEU A 655 -47.60 -20.38 -7.86
C LEU A 655 -46.15 -19.82 -7.88
N VAL A 656 -45.35 -19.90 -8.96
CA VAL A 656 -44.16 -19.01 -9.10
C VAL A 656 -43.93 -18.54 -10.55
N GLN A 657 -44.82 -17.71 -11.10
CA GLN A 657 -44.67 -17.26 -12.51
C GLN A 657 -45.21 -15.85 -12.84
N ASN A 658 -45.03 -14.87 -11.94
CA ASN A 658 -45.55 -13.51 -12.18
C ASN A 658 -44.63 -12.33 -11.78
N THR A 659 -43.30 -12.54 -11.64
CA THR A 659 -42.41 -11.48 -11.11
C THR A 659 -41.05 -11.29 -11.82
N LEU A 660 -40.86 -11.81 -13.04
CA LEU A 660 -39.62 -11.60 -13.82
C LEU A 660 -39.87 -11.12 -15.26
N ASN A 661 -40.84 -10.21 -15.44
CA ASN A 661 -41.01 -9.41 -16.66
C ASN A 661 -41.28 -7.94 -16.30
N ARG A 662 -40.25 -7.23 -15.81
CA ARG A 662 -40.14 -5.76 -15.87
C ARG A 662 -38.71 -5.38 -16.26
N LEU A 663 -38.59 -4.30 -17.03
CA LEU A 663 -37.47 -3.91 -17.89
C LEU A 663 -36.32 -3.20 -17.14
N PRO A 664 -35.18 -2.90 -17.81
CA PRO A 664 -34.05 -2.15 -17.24
C PRO A 664 -34.38 -0.67 -16.93
N GLU A 665 -35.15 -0.45 -15.85
CA GLU A 665 -35.43 0.87 -15.26
C GLU A 665 -34.87 1.02 -13.82
N GLN A 666 -34.24 -0.03 -13.28
CA GLN A 666 -33.94 -0.11 -11.84
C GLN A 666 -32.73 0.72 -11.36
N SER A 667 -31.77 1.09 -12.22
CA SER A 667 -30.62 1.92 -11.79
C SER A 667 -31.04 3.31 -11.32
N HIS A 668 -32.03 3.92 -11.98
CA HIS A 668 -32.65 5.17 -11.53
C HIS A 668 -33.45 5.00 -10.23
N GLN A 669 -34.14 3.87 -10.01
CA GLN A 669 -34.90 3.62 -8.78
C GLN A 669 -34.01 3.44 -7.54
N LEU A 670 -32.79 2.94 -7.67
CA LEU A 670 -31.89 2.73 -6.52
C LEU A 670 -31.29 4.02 -5.94
N ASN A 671 -31.33 5.12 -6.71
CA ASN A 671 -30.88 6.45 -6.28
C ASN A 671 -32.04 7.40 -5.95
N ASP A 672 -33.30 7.01 -6.23
CA ASP A 672 -34.45 7.74 -5.75
C ASP A 672 -34.63 7.54 -4.24
N VAL A 673 -34.90 8.65 -3.55
CA VAL A 673 -35.12 8.71 -2.10
C VAL A 673 -36.55 9.12 -1.76
N ARG A 674 -37.39 9.44 -2.76
CA ARG A 674 -38.80 9.78 -2.55
C ARG A 674 -39.55 8.64 -1.85
N GLY A 675 -40.38 8.96 -0.88
CA GLY A 675 -41.14 7.99 -0.07
C GLY A 675 -40.31 7.22 0.97
N ARG A 676 -38.97 7.31 0.95
CA ARG A 676 -38.10 6.70 1.98
C ARG A 676 -38.24 7.42 3.31
N LEU A 677 -37.97 6.71 4.41
CA LEU A 677 -37.94 7.27 5.77
C LEU A 677 -36.52 7.59 6.22
N ALA A 678 -36.26 8.86 6.56
CA ALA A 678 -34.99 9.32 7.12
C ALA A 678 -35.09 9.63 8.61
N LEU A 679 -34.22 8.99 9.40
CA LEU A 679 -33.95 9.36 10.78
C LEU A 679 -32.81 10.39 10.83
N ILE A 680 -33.11 11.59 11.33
CA ILE A 680 -32.14 12.68 11.49
C ILE A 680 -32.03 13.02 12.97
N THR A 681 -30.85 12.77 13.56
CA THR A 681 -30.65 13.05 14.98
C THR A 681 -30.18 14.49 15.22
N GLY A 682 -30.71 15.15 16.26
CA GLY A 682 -30.38 16.55 16.58
C GLY A 682 -30.89 17.54 15.53
N ALA A 683 -32.14 17.38 15.11
CA ALA A 683 -32.77 18.17 14.04
C ALA A 683 -33.26 19.56 14.49
N SER A 684 -33.23 19.89 15.78
CA SER A 684 -33.78 21.13 16.35
C SER A 684 -32.98 22.41 16.04
N GLY A 685 -32.01 22.36 15.13
CA GLY A 685 -31.21 23.51 14.70
C GLY A 685 -30.01 23.12 13.83
N GLY A 686 -29.33 24.13 13.28
CA GLY A 686 -28.10 23.97 12.51
C GLY A 686 -28.20 22.93 11.38
N ILE A 687 -27.16 22.09 11.26
CA ILE A 687 -26.99 21.10 10.19
C ILE A 687 -28.16 20.10 10.13
N GLY A 688 -28.67 19.66 11.28
CA GLY A 688 -29.80 18.71 11.34
C GLY A 688 -31.09 19.28 10.74
N ALA A 689 -31.40 20.54 11.05
CA ALA A 689 -32.55 21.26 10.47
C ALA A 689 -32.40 21.47 8.95
N ALA A 690 -31.19 21.83 8.49
CA ALA A 690 -30.90 21.98 7.06
C ALA A 690 -31.03 20.65 6.29
N CYS A 691 -30.56 19.54 6.87
CA CYS A 691 -30.75 18.21 6.29
C CYS A 691 -32.23 17.83 6.21
N ALA A 692 -33.02 18.11 7.25
CA ALA A 692 -34.46 17.86 7.26
C ALA A 692 -35.19 18.61 6.13
N ARG A 693 -34.87 19.90 5.92
CA ARG A 693 -35.42 20.71 4.81
C ARG A 693 -35.11 20.11 3.44
N GLN A 694 -33.85 19.75 3.17
CA GLN A 694 -33.47 19.23 1.85
C GLN A 694 -34.04 17.84 1.56
N LEU A 695 -34.14 16.98 2.57
CA LEU A 695 -34.73 15.65 2.40
C LEU A 695 -36.26 15.74 2.25
N ALA A 696 -36.94 16.62 3.01
CA ALA A 696 -38.37 16.92 2.78
C ALA A 696 -38.65 17.41 1.36
N GLN A 697 -37.83 18.33 0.83
CA GLN A 697 -37.95 18.83 -0.55
C GLN A 697 -37.78 17.74 -1.62
N LYS A 698 -37.14 16.61 -1.30
CA LYS A 698 -37.05 15.42 -2.17
C LYS A 698 -38.19 14.41 -1.98
N GLY A 699 -39.14 14.69 -1.08
CA GLY A 699 -40.25 13.79 -0.75
C GLY A 699 -39.86 12.66 0.20
N VAL A 700 -38.81 12.83 1.01
CA VAL A 700 -38.38 11.86 2.03
C VAL A 700 -39.19 12.08 3.30
N HIS A 701 -39.83 11.04 3.84
CA HIS A 701 -40.48 11.06 5.15
C HIS A 701 -39.45 11.20 6.27
N LEU A 702 -39.84 11.79 7.40
CA LEU A 702 -38.89 12.21 8.44
C LEU A 702 -39.25 11.69 9.84
N ALA A 703 -38.26 11.09 10.50
CA ALA A 703 -38.23 10.92 11.95
C ALA A 703 -37.13 11.84 12.51
N LEU A 704 -37.52 12.87 13.25
CA LEU A 704 -36.61 13.94 13.68
C LEU A 704 -36.39 13.90 15.20
N THR A 705 -35.15 13.89 15.66
CA THR A 705 -34.86 13.88 17.11
C THR A 705 -34.42 15.23 17.65
N TYR A 706 -34.78 15.49 18.92
CA TYR A 706 -34.31 16.63 19.70
C TYR A 706 -34.03 16.22 21.14
N SER A 707 -33.21 16.98 21.85
CA SER A 707 -32.94 16.72 23.28
C SER A 707 -33.81 17.61 24.17
N THR A 708 -33.74 18.94 24.00
CA THR A 708 -34.40 19.92 24.89
C THR A 708 -35.28 20.94 24.18
N ASN A 709 -34.96 21.34 22.94
CA ASN A 709 -35.65 22.44 22.25
C ASN A 709 -36.85 21.95 21.40
N LEU A 710 -37.97 21.67 22.08
CA LEU A 710 -39.24 21.31 21.44
C LEU A 710 -39.84 22.47 20.61
N GLU A 711 -39.65 23.73 21.02
CA GLU A 711 -40.21 24.88 20.30
C GLU A 711 -39.60 25.01 18.90
N ALA A 712 -38.27 24.92 18.77
CA ALA A 712 -37.59 24.92 17.48
C ALA A 712 -37.98 23.72 16.61
N MET A 713 -38.23 22.55 17.20
CA MET A 713 -38.78 21.40 16.46
C MET A 713 -40.18 21.66 15.94
N ASN A 714 -41.08 22.22 16.76
CA ASN A 714 -42.44 22.54 16.35
C ASN A 714 -42.47 23.59 15.24
N MET A 715 -41.58 24.60 15.30
CA MET A 715 -41.39 25.56 14.21
C MET A 715 -40.91 24.89 12.93
N LEU A 716 -39.89 24.03 13.00
CA LEU A 716 -39.39 23.28 11.84
C LEU A 716 -40.48 22.37 11.24
N VAL A 717 -41.23 21.63 12.05
CA VAL A 717 -42.33 20.77 11.54
C VAL A 717 -43.42 21.61 10.87
N LYS A 718 -43.76 22.78 11.42
CA LYS A 718 -44.72 23.71 10.81
C LYS A 718 -44.20 24.24 9.46
N GLU A 719 -42.93 24.62 9.40
CA GLU A 719 -42.26 25.07 8.18
C GLU A 719 -42.29 23.98 7.08
N LEU A 720 -41.87 22.76 7.42
CA LEU A 720 -41.82 21.61 6.50
C LEU A 720 -43.22 21.21 5.99
N ARG A 721 -44.25 21.29 6.83
CA ARG A 721 -45.64 21.05 6.40
C ARG A 721 -46.18 22.18 5.52
N SER A 722 -45.78 23.43 5.76
CA SER A 722 -46.23 24.59 4.98
C SER A 722 -45.55 24.75 3.61
N SER A 723 -44.40 24.12 3.41
CA SER A 723 -43.59 24.20 2.18
C SER A 723 -43.87 23.07 1.17
N GLN A 724 -44.84 22.20 1.46
CA GLN A 724 -45.31 21.20 0.49
C GLN A 724 -46.20 21.83 -0.59
N PRO A 725 -45.93 21.63 -1.89
CA PRO A 725 -46.87 22.00 -2.93
C PRO A 725 -48.10 21.10 -2.85
N ALA A 726 -49.30 21.71 -2.86
CA ALA A 726 -50.57 21.02 -3.03
C ALA A 726 -50.72 20.56 -4.50
N ALA A 727 -49.96 19.54 -4.86
CA ALA A 727 -50.08 18.84 -6.15
C ALA A 727 -50.97 17.60 -5.96
N ASP A 728 -52.08 17.55 -6.70
CA ASP A 728 -53.03 16.45 -6.64
C ASP A 728 -52.33 15.09 -6.88
N GLY A 729 -52.39 14.21 -5.87
CA GLY A 729 -51.86 12.84 -5.94
C GLY A 729 -50.47 12.60 -5.35
N ALA A 730 -49.82 13.58 -4.71
CA ALA A 730 -48.61 13.34 -3.93
C ALA A 730 -48.95 12.96 -2.47
N ASP A 731 -48.46 11.82 -1.98
CA ASP A 731 -48.60 11.43 -0.57
C ASP A 731 -47.99 12.49 0.36
N ALA A 732 -48.77 12.93 1.35
CA ALA A 732 -48.34 13.94 2.31
C ALA A 732 -47.11 13.46 3.11
N LEU A 733 -46.16 14.36 3.37
CA LEU A 733 -44.95 14.03 4.13
C LEU A 733 -45.31 13.62 5.56
N ARG A 734 -45.11 12.34 5.86
CA ARG A 734 -45.12 11.80 7.22
C ARG A 734 -43.90 12.34 7.97
N ILE A 735 -44.15 13.05 9.06
CA ILE A 735 -43.12 13.66 9.91
C ILE A 735 -43.47 13.38 11.38
N SER A 736 -42.59 12.65 12.08
CA SER A 736 -42.62 12.45 13.53
C SER A 736 -41.49 13.21 14.22
N ILE A 737 -41.68 13.51 15.51
CA ILE A 737 -40.65 14.11 16.37
C ILE A 737 -40.47 13.30 17.65
N HIS A 738 -39.22 13.06 18.05
CA HIS A 738 -38.89 12.22 19.21
C HIS A 738 -37.92 12.94 20.14
N GLN A 739 -38.26 13.03 21.43
CA GLN A 739 -37.33 13.53 22.44
C GLN A 739 -36.36 12.41 22.84
N VAL A 740 -35.06 12.62 22.61
CA VAL A 740 -34.02 11.63 22.85
C VAL A 740 -32.74 12.32 23.31
N ASP A 741 -32.27 11.97 24.50
CA ASP A 741 -30.85 12.06 24.83
C ASP A 741 -30.12 10.86 24.21
N VAL A 742 -29.29 11.14 23.22
CA VAL A 742 -28.54 10.12 22.47
C VAL A 742 -27.41 9.47 23.29
N ALA A 743 -27.06 9.99 24.47
CA ALA A 743 -26.21 9.26 25.41
C ALA A 743 -26.91 8.01 25.98
N SER A 744 -28.25 8.03 26.08
CA SER A 744 -29.05 6.93 26.62
C SER A 744 -29.41 5.89 25.55
N ALA A 745 -28.96 4.66 25.75
CA ALA A 745 -29.29 3.55 24.87
C ALA A 745 -30.79 3.20 24.91
N ASP A 746 -31.40 3.27 26.09
CA ASP A 746 -32.80 2.91 26.31
C ASP A 746 -33.75 3.93 25.65
N GLN A 747 -33.39 5.22 25.65
CA GLN A 747 -34.14 6.24 24.92
C GLN A 747 -34.02 6.06 23.40
N ILE A 748 -32.84 5.70 22.88
CA ILE A 748 -32.69 5.36 21.44
C ILE A 748 -33.55 4.15 21.08
N GLN A 749 -33.57 3.10 21.90
CA GLN A 749 -34.42 1.92 21.67
C GLN A 749 -35.93 2.26 21.75
N THR A 750 -36.32 3.11 22.70
CA THR A 750 -37.70 3.58 22.84
C THR A 750 -38.15 4.43 21.65
N MET A 751 -37.30 5.34 21.17
CA MET A 751 -37.50 6.10 19.94
C MET A 751 -37.71 5.18 18.75
N PHE A 752 -36.89 4.14 18.59
CA PHE A 752 -37.07 3.17 17.52
C PHE A 752 -38.43 2.46 17.58
N ALA A 753 -38.92 2.08 18.76
CA ALA A 753 -40.26 1.50 18.91
C ALA A 753 -41.39 2.51 18.58
N GLN A 754 -41.20 3.80 18.86
CA GLN A 754 -42.13 4.86 18.47
C GLN A 754 -42.15 5.07 16.94
N ILE A 755 -40.98 5.08 16.30
CA ILE A 755 -40.85 5.21 14.84
C ILE A 755 -41.59 4.07 14.12
N ASP A 756 -41.42 2.82 14.57
CA ASP A 756 -42.14 1.68 13.98
C ASP A 756 -43.66 1.84 14.10
N LYS A 757 -44.13 2.33 15.26
CA LYS A 757 -45.56 2.53 15.52
C LYS A 757 -46.16 3.66 14.67
N GLU A 758 -45.41 4.73 14.43
CA GLU A 758 -45.90 5.92 13.71
C GLU A 758 -45.74 5.82 12.20
N HIS A 759 -44.69 5.15 11.70
CA HIS A 759 -44.40 5.03 10.27
C HIS A 759 -44.66 3.63 9.69
N GLY A 760 -44.88 2.61 10.53
CA GLY A 760 -45.06 1.22 10.12
C GLY A 760 -43.78 0.52 9.66
N GLN A 761 -42.63 1.20 9.70
CA GLN A 761 -41.35 0.69 9.23
C GLN A 761 -40.17 1.35 9.97
N ARG A 762 -39.02 0.67 9.91
CA ARG A 762 -37.71 1.21 10.31
C ARG A 762 -37.21 2.28 9.31
N PRO A 763 -36.29 3.17 9.70
CA PRO A 763 -35.67 4.13 8.79
C PRO A 763 -34.82 3.48 7.70
N ASP A 764 -34.95 3.97 6.47
CA ASP A 764 -34.16 3.59 5.29
C ASP A 764 -32.89 4.45 5.15
N ILE A 765 -32.91 5.65 5.74
CA ILE A 765 -31.81 6.61 5.76
C ILE A 765 -31.52 6.99 7.21
N LEU A 766 -30.23 6.98 7.59
CA LEU A 766 -29.75 7.43 8.90
C LEU A 766 -28.77 8.59 8.72
N VAL A 767 -29.13 9.77 9.19
CA VAL A 767 -28.24 10.92 9.34
C VAL A 767 -27.91 11.10 10.82
N SER A 768 -26.79 10.50 11.24
CA SER A 768 -26.32 10.61 12.63
C SER A 768 -25.58 11.94 12.82
N ASN A 769 -26.36 12.97 13.14
CA ASN A 769 -25.92 14.37 13.24
C ASN A 769 -25.82 14.89 14.67
N ALA A 770 -26.57 14.34 15.62
CA ALA A 770 -26.48 14.74 17.03
C ALA A 770 -25.04 14.65 17.55
N GLY A 771 -24.60 15.68 18.26
CA GLY A 771 -23.23 15.76 18.75
C GLY A 771 -23.04 16.81 19.84
N TYR A 772 -22.02 16.59 20.65
CA TYR A 772 -21.62 17.43 21.77
C TYR A 772 -20.15 17.83 21.60
N GLY A 773 -19.84 19.10 21.86
CA GLY A 773 -18.53 19.70 21.56
C GLY A 773 -18.17 20.82 22.52
N LYS A 774 -17.94 20.48 23.79
CA LYS A 774 -17.34 21.41 24.76
C LYS A 774 -15.87 21.65 24.43
N ARG A 775 -15.41 22.89 24.62
CA ARG A 775 -14.04 23.29 24.27
C ARG A 775 -13.13 23.26 25.50
N ILE A 776 -12.38 22.17 25.64
CA ILE A 776 -11.34 21.96 26.65
C ILE A 776 -10.05 21.53 25.93
N PRO A 777 -9.19 22.48 25.49
CA PRO A 777 -8.03 22.15 24.67
C PRO A 777 -6.88 21.51 25.44
N GLN A 778 -6.80 21.72 26.76
CA GLN A 778 -5.80 21.16 27.66
C GLN A 778 -6.20 19.76 28.13
N VAL A 779 -5.35 18.76 27.94
CA VAL A 779 -5.68 17.36 28.28
C VAL A 779 -5.89 17.12 29.79
N TRP A 780 -5.19 17.87 30.65
CA TRP A 780 -5.29 17.76 32.11
C TRP A 780 -6.55 18.42 32.69
N ASP A 781 -7.25 19.25 31.91
CA ASP A 781 -8.50 19.90 32.30
C ASP A 781 -9.74 19.09 31.84
N ILE A 782 -9.54 17.97 31.12
CA ILE A 782 -10.61 17.05 30.69
C ILE A 782 -10.81 16.01 31.79
N SER A 783 -11.98 16.03 32.46
CA SER A 783 -12.34 14.97 33.41
C SER A 783 -12.76 13.68 32.69
N LEU A 784 -12.76 12.56 33.40
CA LEU A 784 -13.18 11.28 32.82
C LEU A 784 -14.66 11.29 32.45
N GLU A 785 -15.51 11.93 33.25
CA GLU A 785 -16.94 12.07 33.01
C GLU A 785 -17.23 12.86 31.73
N GLU A 786 -16.45 13.92 31.48
CA GLU A 786 -16.50 14.74 30.27
C GLU A 786 -16.04 13.96 29.02
N PHE A 787 -14.97 13.18 29.17
CA PHE A 787 -14.48 12.29 28.12
C PHE A 787 -15.53 11.23 27.76
N ASP A 788 -16.04 10.52 28.76
CA ASP A 788 -17.02 9.44 28.59
C ASP A 788 -18.34 9.97 28.05
N TYR A 789 -18.84 11.10 28.54
CA TYR A 789 -20.04 11.75 27.99
C TYR A 789 -19.85 12.13 26.51
N THR A 790 -18.69 12.71 26.16
CA THR A 790 -18.35 13.04 24.76
C THR A 790 -18.29 11.80 23.87
N ILE A 791 -17.69 10.71 24.33
CA ILE A 791 -17.66 9.42 23.60
C ILE A 791 -19.07 8.82 23.49
N ASN A 792 -19.87 8.89 24.55
CA ASN A 792 -21.23 8.35 24.58
C ASN A 792 -22.13 9.06 23.55
N VAL A 793 -22.15 10.39 23.55
CA VAL A 793 -22.95 11.20 22.62
C VAL A 793 -22.43 11.11 21.18
N ASN A 794 -21.13 11.29 20.95
CA ASN A 794 -20.63 11.42 19.57
C ASN A 794 -20.40 10.06 18.89
N LEU A 795 -19.90 9.05 19.61
CA LEU A 795 -19.46 7.78 19.02
C LEU A 795 -20.39 6.61 19.33
N ARG A 796 -20.67 6.35 20.62
CA ARG A 796 -21.49 5.21 21.04
C ARG A 796 -22.94 5.32 20.54
N ALA A 797 -23.53 6.51 20.59
CA ALA A 797 -24.85 6.78 20.03
C ALA A 797 -24.93 6.36 18.55
N SER A 798 -23.95 6.78 17.74
CA SER A 798 -23.88 6.45 16.31
C SER A 798 -23.82 4.94 16.06
N PHE A 799 -23.10 4.18 16.90
CA PHE A 799 -23.08 2.72 16.83
C PHE A 799 -24.46 2.09 17.15
N ILE A 800 -25.15 2.58 18.19
CA ILE A 800 -26.48 2.08 18.59
C ILE A 800 -27.52 2.42 17.49
N LEU A 801 -27.45 3.62 16.92
CA LEU A 801 -28.33 4.04 15.83
C LEU A 801 -28.17 3.16 14.58
N VAL A 802 -26.93 2.83 14.18
CA VAL A 802 -26.66 1.87 13.11
C VAL A 802 -27.27 0.51 13.42
N LYS A 803 -27.05 -0.02 14.63
CA LYS A 803 -27.60 -1.31 15.04
C LYS A 803 -29.14 -1.33 14.98
N GLY A 804 -29.79 -0.20 15.26
CA GLY A 804 -31.25 -0.08 15.17
C GLY A 804 -31.82 -0.11 13.75
N VAL A 805 -31.08 0.35 12.74
CA VAL A 805 -31.56 0.44 11.34
C VAL A 805 -31.04 -0.69 10.43
N VAL A 806 -29.89 -1.29 10.76
CA VAL A 806 -29.13 -2.11 9.80
C VAL A 806 -29.86 -3.37 9.35
N ASP A 807 -30.60 -4.07 10.21
CA ASP A 807 -31.25 -5.32 9.81
C ASP A 807 -32.41 -5.08 8.83
N HIS A 808 -33.22 -4.04 9.03
CA HIS A 808 -34.22 -3.58 8.05
C HIS A 808 -33.58 -3.20 6.71
N MET A 809 -32.50 -2.40 6.74
CA MET A 809 -31.77 -2.01 5.53
C MET A 809 -31.20 -3.24 4.78
N ARG A 810 -30.78 -4.28 5.50
CA ARG A 810 -30.27 -5.54 4.94
C ARG A 810 -31.38 -6.38 4.31
N GLU A 811 -32.53 -6.50 4.98
CA GLU A 811 -33.71 -7.21 4.50
C GLU A 811 -34.23 -6.64 3.18
N GLN A 812 -34.36 -5.31 3.07
CA GLN A 812 -34.79 -4.65 1.84
C GLN A 812 -33.67 -4.44 0.80
N ARG A 813 -32.42 -4.81 1.13
CA ARG A 813 -31.21 -4.55 0.33
C ARG A 813 -31.07 -3.09 -0.16
N TRP A 814 -31.34 -2.15 0.73
CA TRP A 814 -31.22 -0.72 0.46
C TRP A 814 -31.04 0.03 1.78
N GLY A 815 -30.05 0.92 1.84
CA GLY A 815 -29.88 1.82 2.97
C GLY A 815 -28.85 2.91 2.73
N ARG A 816 -28.99 4.05 3.40
CA ARG A 816 -28.02 5.16 3.33
C ARG A 816 -27.68 5.63 4.74
N ILE A 817 -26.42 5.51 5.14
CA ILE A 817 -25.93 5.92 6.46
C ILE A 817 -24.90 7.04 6.28
N VAL A 818 -25.16 8.19 6.90
CA VAL A 818 -24.28 9.36 6.88
C VAL A 818 -23.98 9.79 8.32
N PHE A 819 -22.72 9.75 8.71
CA PHE A 819 -22.27 10.28 10.01
C PHE A 819 -21.79 11.73 9.89
N MET A 820 -22.06 12.53 10.92
CA MET A 820 -21.52 13.89 11.02
C MET A 820 -20.20 13.87 11.81
N SER A 821 -19.10 13.70 11.08
CA SER A 821 -17.73 13.75 11.57
C SER A 821 -17.27 15.20 11.81
N SER A 822 -15.97 15.48 11.75
CA SER A 822 -15.40 16.83 11.82
C SER A 822 -13.95 16.83 11.33
N ILE A 823 -13.42 17.98 10.91
CA ILE A 823 -11.96 18.17 10.74
C ILE A 823 -11.15 17.74 11.98
N ALA A 824 -11.75 17.80 13.19
CA ALA A 824 -11.11 17.33 14.41
C ALA A 824 -10.82 15.81 14.41
N GLY A 825 -11.57 15.01 13.65
CA GLY A 825 -11.31 13.57 13.50
C GLY A 825 -10.00 13.24 12.77
N TYR A 826 -9.41 14.23 12.09
CA TYR A 826 -8.11 14.15 11.42
C TYR A 826 -6.93 14.60 12.30
N GLY A 827 -7.17 14.85 13.60
CA GLY A 827 -6.15 15.32 14.55
C GLY A 827 -5.99 16.84 14.61
N GLY A 828 -6.81 17.59 13.88
CA GLY A 828 -6.90 19.05 13.98
C GLY A 828 -7.96 19.53 15.00
N GLY A 829 -8.38 20.78 14.86
CA GLY A 829 -9.49 21.36 15.63
C GLY A 829 -9.11 22.01 16.97
N ILE A 830 -10.06 22.75 17.54
CA ILE A 830 -9.84 23.62 18.70
C ILE A 830 -10.48 23.12 20.01
N ASN A 831 -11.17 21.98 19.96
CA ASN A 831 -12.08 21.51 21.02
C ASN A 831 -11.41 20.67 22.11
N GLY A 832 -10.34 19.93 21.79
CA GLY A 832 -9.67 19.01 22.71
C GLY A 832 -9.58 17.57 22.19
N CYS A 833 -8.76 16.74 22.85
CA CYS A 833 -8.47 15.37 22.39
C CYS A 833 -9.66 14.41 22.51
N HIS A 834 -10.50 14.56 23.54
CA HIS A 834 -11.76 13.82 23.71
C HIS A 834 -12.71 13.97 22.50
N TYR A 835 -12.97 15.20 22.07
CA TYR A 835 -13.79 15.48 20.89
C TYR A 835 -13.14 14.90 19.61
N ALA A 836 -11.83 15.12 19.42
CA ALA A 836 -11.09 14.58 18.28
C ALA A 836 -11.14 13.04 18.22
N ALA A 837 -10.94 12.35 19.36
CA ALA A 837 -11.04 10.90 19.47
C ALA A 837 -12.44 10.40 19.11
N SER A 838 -13.50 11.08 19.56
CA SER A 838 -14.88 10.70 19.24
C SER A 838 -15.19 10.77 17.74
N LYS A 839 -14.70 11.80 17.03
CA LYS A 839 -14.90 11.97 15.59
C LYS A 839 -13.95 11.11 14.74
N GLY A 840 -12.71 10.89 15.21
CA GLY A 840 -11.78 9.95 14.58
C GLY A 840 -12.26 8.49 14.67
N GLY A 841 -12.79 8.09 15.84
CA GLY A 841 -13.42 6.78 16.04
C GLY A 841 -14.64 6.57 15.14
N MET A 842 -15.45 7.60 14.95
CA MET A 842 -16.59 7.59 14.02
C MET A 842 -16.14 7.35 12.57
N THR A 843 -15.11 8.06 12.10
CA THR A 843 -14.53 7.85 10.75
C THR A 843 -13.90 6.44 10.60
N GLY A 844 -13.33 5.87 11.66
CA GLY A 844 -12.86 4.48 11.69
C GLY A 844 -14.01 3.46 11.58
N MET A 845 -15.07 3.66 12.35
CA MET A 845 -16.30 2.85 12.32
C MET A 845 -16.97 2.90 10.94
N MET A 846 -17.09 4.09 10.36
CA MET A 846 -17.65 4.31 9.01
C MET A 846 -16.94 3.45 7.96
N LYS A 847 -15.60 3.50 7.89
CA LYS A 847 -14.82 2.73 6.90
C LYS A 847 -14.99 1.21 7.04
N ASN A 848 -15.12 0.72 8.28
CA ASN A 848 -15.38 -0.69 8.52
C ASN A 848 -16.78 -1.10 8.05
N LEU A 849 -17.82 -0.36 8.50
CA LEU A 849 -19.22 -0.61 8.14
C LEU A 849 -19.44 -0.52 6.63
N ALA A 850 -18.87 0.48 5.95
CA ALA A 850 -18.95 0.63 4.49
C ALA A 850 -18.50 -0.62 3.74
N THR A 851 -17.43 -1.27 4.20
CA THR A 851 -16.89 -2.50 3.58
C THR A 851 -17.78 -3.72 3.88
N ARG A 852 -18.46 -3.74 5.03
CA ARG A 852 -19.28 -4.87 5.50
C ARG A 852 -20.72 -4.83 5.02
N LEU A 853 -21.29 -3.65 4.79
CA LEU A 853 -22.70 -3.49 4.44
C LEU A 853 -22.93 -3.27 2.94
N ALA A 854 -21.88 -3.07 2.14
CA ALA A 854 -21.96 -2.89 0.69
C ALA A 854 -22.63 -4.07 -0.05
N GLU A 855 -22.48 -5.32 0.44
CA GLU A 855 -23.14 -6.50 -0.16
C GLU A 855 -24.68 -6.45 -0.10
N TYR A 856 -25.22 -5.62 0.80
CA TYR A 856 -26.66 -5.36 0.93
C TYR A 856 -27.09 -4.04 0.27
N ASN A 857 -26.25 -3.42 -0.57
CA ASN A 857 -26.51 -2.10 -1.19
C ASN A 857 -26.82 -1.01 -0.13
N ILE A 858 -26.16 -1.10 1.02
CA ILE A 858 -26.16 -0.07 2.07
C ILE A 858 -24.87 0.74 1.94
N SER A 859 -25.00 2.04 1.63
CA SER A 859 -23.85 2.94 1.61
C SER A 859 -23.63 3.56 2.99
N VAL A 860 -22.37 3.69 3.39
CA VAL A 860 -21.98 4.25 4.69
C VAL A 860 -20.86 5.25 4.48
N ASN A 861 -21.10 6.52 4.82
CA ASN A 861 -20.16 7.62 4.60
C ASN A 861 -20.14 8.56 5.80
N ASP A 862 -19.17 9.49 5.83
CA ASP A 862 -19.22 10.63 6.73
C ASP A 862 -19.01 11.96 6.00
N VAL A 863 -19.58 13.03 6.56
CA VAL A 863 -19.24 14.41 6.22
C VAL A 863 -18.42 14.95 7.40
N ALA A 864 -17.32 15.63 7.12
CA ALA A 864 -16.43 16.20 8.12
C ALA A 864 -16.40 17.74 7.99
N PRO A 865 -17.34 18.48 8.61
CA PRO A 865 -17.36 19.93 8.53
C PRO A 865 -16.25 20.58 9.37
N ALA A 866 -15.85 21.77 8.95
CA ALA A 866 -15.11 22.74 9.76
C ALA A 866 -15.78 24.11 9.67
N MET A 867 -15.86 24.82 10.80
CA MET A 867 -16.26 26.24 10.86
C MET A 867 -17.60 26.55 10.17
N ILE A 868 -18.63 25.78 10.50
CA ILE A 868 -20.01 26.00 10.03
C ILE A 868 -20.72 26.95 11.01
N GLY A 869 -21.12 28.12 10.52
CA GLY A 869 -21.82 29.14 11.31
C GLY A 869 -23.27 28.77 11.60
N ASP A 870 -23.90 29.57 12.46
CA ASP A 870 -25.33 29.45 12.82
C ASP A 870 -25.71 28.05 13.34
N THR A 871 -24.79 27.46 14.13
CA THR A 871 -24.98 26.20 14.84
C THR A 871 -24.88 26.42 16.35
N GLY A 872 -25.42 25.48 17.15
CA GLY A 872 -25.27 25.51 18.61
C GLY A 872 -23.82 25.39 19.12
N MET A 873 -22.85 25.09 18.25
CA MET A 873 -21.41 25.00 18.59
C MET A 873 -20.59 26.20 18.10
N ILE A 874 -21.01 26.88 17.02
CA ILE A 874 -20.27 27.99 16.42
C ILE A 874 -21.27 29.12 16.11
N PRO A 875 -21.08 30.32 16.69
CA PRO A 875 -21.99 31.44 16.50
C PRO A 875 -21.90 32.01 15.06
N SER A 876 -22.80 32.94 14.74
CA SER A 876 -22.87 33.57 13.42
C SER A 876 -21.56 34.26 13.01
N ALA A 877 -21.33 34.40 11.70
CA ALA A 877 -20.12 35.05 11.17
C ALA A 877 -19.94 36.50 11.66
N GLN A 878 -21.05 37.17 11.99
CA GLN A 878 -21.08 38.53 12.56
C GLN A 878 -20.51 38.59 13.98
N ALA A 879 -20.63 37.50 14.75
CA ALA A 879 -20.11 37.42 16.12
C ALA A 879 -18.61 37.07 16.18
N ILE A 880 -18.04 36.48 15.13
CA ILE A 880 -16.64 36.03 15.06
C ILE A 880 -15.92 36.39 13.74
N PRO A 881 -15.89 37.68 13.33
CA PRO A 881 -15.36 38.10 12.02
C PRO A 881 -13.87 37.77 11.83
N GLU A 882 -13.05 37.83 12.88
CA GLU A 882 -11.63 37.46 12.84
C GLU A 882 -11.41 35.98 12.49
N VAL A 883 -12.34 35.11 12.94
CA VAL A 883 -12.29 33.67 12.67
C VAL A 883 -12.68 33.38 11.22
N ALA A 884 -13.71 34.07 10.71
CA ALA A 884 -14.11 33.98 9.31
C ALA A 884 -12.98 34.42 8.35
N ALA A 885 -12.24 35.48 8.69
CA ALA A 885 -11.09 35.96 7.93
C ALA A 885 -9.89 34.98 7.93
N GLY A 886 -9.82 34.05 8.90
CA GLY A 886 -8.80 33.00 8.94
C GLY A 886 -9.08 31.80 8.03
N ILE A 887 -10.28 31.71 7.45
CA ILE A 887 -10.67 30.64 6.52
C ILE A 887 -10.25 31.05 5.11
N PRO A 888 -9.66 30.17 4.27
CA PRO A 888 -9.23 30.55 2.92
C PRO A 888 -10.34 31.05 1.98
N LEU A 889 -11.61 30.66 2.19
CA LEU A 889 -12.77 31.25 1.50
C LEU A 889 -13.29 32.56 2.13
N GLY A 890 -12.67 33.06 3.21
CA GLY A 890 -13.01 34.32 3.87
C GLY A 890 -14.34 34.35 4.63
N ARG A 891 -15.02 33.20 4.78
CA ARG A 891 -16.31 33.06 5.46
C ARG A 891 -16.46 31.73 6.17
N LEU A 892 -17.39 31.67 7.13
CA LEU A 892 -17.92 30.41 7.65
C LEU A 892 -18.69 29.65 6.54
N GLY A 893 -18.74 28.33 6.64
CA GLY A 893 -19.68 27.52 5.87
C GLY A 893 -21.09 27.62 6.47
N THR A 894 -22.13 27.34 5.68
CA THR A 894 -23.52 27.31 6.18
C THR A 894 -24.04 25.88 6.40
N PRO A 895 -25.05 25.68 7.27
CA PRO A 895 -25.71 24.38 7.45
C PRO A 895 -26.24 23.77 6.15
N GLU A 896 -26.70 24.59 5.21
CA GLU A 896 -27.23 24.19 3.90
C GLU A 896 -26.13 23.63 2.99
N GLU A 897 -24.90 24.15 3.08
CA GLU A 897 -23.75 23.60 2.36
C GLU A 897 -23.37 22.20 2.86
N VAL A 898 -23.52 21.95 4.16
CA VAL A 898 -23.36 20.59 4.73
C VAL A 898 -24.50 19.69 4.25
N ALA A 899 -25.74 20.17 4.30
CA ALA A 899 -26.92 19.42 3.85
C ALA A 899 -26.83 19.04 2.36
N ASN A 900 -26.28 19.89 1.49
CA ASN A 900 -26.02 19.58 0.08
C ASN A 900 -25.15 18.32 -0.07
N VAL A 901 -24.12 18.16 0.77
CA VAL A 901 -23.24 16.98 0.76
C VAL A 901 -23.97 15.75 1.30
N VAL A 902 -24.77 15.89 2.37
CA VAL A 902 -25.61 14.79 2.89
C VAL A 902 -26.62 14.32 1.83
N SER A 903 -27.28 15.26 1.15
CA SER A 903 -28.22 15.05 0.05
C SER A 903 -27.56 14.29 -1.11
N MET A 904 -26.34 14.69 -1.51
CA MET A 904 -25.53 13.97 -2.50
C MET A 904 -25.21 12.53 -2.04
N LEU A 905 -24.78 12.34 -0.79
CA LEU A 905 -24.42 11.03 -0.26
C LEU A 905 -25.60 10.04 -0.19
N VAL A 906 -26.81 10.51 0.13
CA VAL A 906 -27.99 9.62 0.17
C VAL A 906 -28.56 9.31 -1.22
N THR A 907 -28.41 10.22 -2.18
CA THR A 907 -28.83 10.03 -3.58
C THR A 907 -27.78 9.38 -4.49
N THR A 908 -26.58 9.08 -3.97
CA THR A 908 -25.50 8.43 -4.72
C THR A 908 -25.15 7.09 -4.09
N GLY A 909 -25.94 6.04 -4.38
CA GLY A 909 -25.79 4.71 -3.79
C GLY A 909 -24.42 4.07 -4.02
N TYR A 910 -23.76 4.41 -5.13
CA TYR A 910 -22.42 3.93 -5.49
C TYR A 910 -21.29 4.57 -4.64
N MET A 911 -21.56 5.63 -3.90
CA MET A 911 -20.58 6.27 -3.02
C MET A 911 -20.67 5.65 -1.61
N THR A 912 -19.67 4.86 -1.21
CA THR A 912 -19.55 4.29 0.14
C THR A 912 -18.11 4.37 0.63
N GLY A 913 -17.90 4.40 1.95
CA GLY A 913 -16.59 4.45 2.61
C GLY A 913 -15.87 5.80 2.52
N GLN A 914 -16.56 6.85 2.07
CA GLN A 914 -15.98 8.18 1.88
C GLN A 914 -16.16 9.07 3.12
N SER A 915 -15.15 9.89 3.38
CA SER A 915 -15.21 10.99 4.36
C SER A 915 -14.97 12.30 3.62
N LEU A 916 -15.97 13.17 3.58
CA LEU A 916 -15.93 14.41 2.80
C LEU A 916 -15.65 15.62 3.70
N LEU A 917 -14.41 16.13 3.63
CA LEU A 917 -13.97 17.31 4.37
C LEU A 917 -14.56 18.59 3.76
N LEU A 918 -15.52 19.20 4.45
CA LEU A 918 -16.14 20.48 4.07
C LEU A 918 -15.60 21.60 4.97
N ALA A 919 -14.49 22.21 4.55
CA ALA A 919 -13.67 23.05 5.45
C ALA A 919 -13.23 24.40 4.86
N GLY A 920 -13.80 24.86 3.74
CA GLY A 920 -13.49 26.18 3.17
C GLY A 920 -12.02 26.41 2.82
N GLY A 921 -11.27 25.34 2.55
CA GLY A 921 -9.82 25.36 2.26
C GLY A 921 -8.90 25.20 3.48
N LEU A 922 -9.44 25.13 4.71
CA LEU A 922 -8.66 24.75 5.90
C LEU A 922 -8.09 23.33 5.74
N LYS A 923 -6.94 23.09 6.36
CA LYS A 923 -6.17 21.84 6.31
C LYS A 923 -5.82 21.38 7.72
#